data_AF-A0A8J0V4U8-F1
#
_entry.id   AF-A0A8J0V4U8-F1
#
_cell.length_a   1.000
_cell.length_b   1.000
_cell.length_c   1.000
_cell.angle_alpha   90.00
_cell.angle_beta   90.00
_cell.angle_gamma   90.00
#
_symmetry.space_group_name_H-M   'P 1'
#
loop_
_entity.id
_entity.type
_entity.pdbx_description
1 polymer ?
#
loop_
_entity_poly.entity_id
_entity_poly.type
_entity_poly.pdbx_seq_one_letter_code
_entity_poly.pdbx_strand_id
1 'polypeptide(L)'
;MWKRYSWDVPPTPLEEETRKAIAKSGAQHLVATPSVLPSEPDTQVRNTVDWSESAVYGDHLWFETNVSGDFCYLGEQNCTSKQKSATRRKCAACKIVVHTPCIEQLEKINFRCKPSFRESGSRNIREPVIVRHHWVHRRRQAGKCRQCGKGFQQKFAFHSKEIVAISCSWCKQAYHSKVSCFMFHHIEEPCSLGVHAAVIVPPTWIIRARRPQSSLKSSKKKKRPSFKRKLSKKASEEPRQRPFIIRPGPCPLMKPVLVFVNPKSGGNQGVKILQSFMWYLNPRQVFDLSQGGPKEALEMYRKVPSLRILACGGDGTVGWILSALDQLRLFPPPPVAILPLGTGNDLARTLNWGGGYTDEPISKILNHVEEGMVVQLDRWNLVVERNHEAWEDDKGDGATDRLPLDVFNNYFSLGFDAHVTLEFHESREANPEKFNSRFRNKMFYAGTAFSDFFTGSSRDLSKHIRVVCDGMDLTAKIQDLKLQCLVFLNIPRYCAGTMPWGNPGEHHDFEPQRHDDGCIEVIGFTMASLAALQVGGHGERLHQCREVLLTTFKSIPMQVDGEPCKLGPSVIKISLRNQANLVQKTKRRTSVPLLNDQQPVPDRLRLRVNRISMHDYEALHYDKEKLREASLPLGVIVVPGDSDLETCRAHIERLQEDFPAYPTILQRLDLKEDGTARPQTVSSQKLSPKWCFLDSTTADRFYRIDRAQEHLNFVLEICQDELYVLDPELIITQSVGTSPALLDTSDKTASPNTRLFQFPPPPTSPPLTASPEESHRSRSASDTFLTKPVCSHNRTMEGFSESQSNGILLEASKNGDLEKFREVHRAGGNLTLRDAQGCTLLHHAVTSGSKEIVKYIIEHAPTEILDVAELIKGETCLHLAASLRQRTICHYIVEAGASLMKTDLQGDTPKNKAEKAKDLELAAYLENRQHYQMIQREDQETAV
;
A
#
# COMPACT_ATOMS: atom_id res chain seq x y z
N MET A 1 -7.31 52.53 15.13
CA MET A 1 -7.61 52.25 16.55
C MET A 1 -8.74 51.24 16.62
N TRP A 2 -8.66 50.18 17.44
CA TRP A 2 -9.65 49.08 17.46
C TRP A 2 -10.75 49.26 18.53
N LYS A 3 -12.00 48.90 18.20
CA LYS A 3 -13.02 48.22 19.05
C LYS A 3 -14.23 47.90 18.14
N ARG A 4 -14.57 46.63 17.91
CA ARG A 4 -15.44 45.75 18.73
C ARG A 4 -16.88 46.26 18.86
N TYR A 5 -17.79 45.57 18.18
CA TYR A 5 -18.92 44.91 18.85
C TYR A 5 -18.96 43.45 18.41
N SER A 6 -19.22 42.53 19.34
CA SER A 6 -19.43 41.11 19.04
C SER A 6 -20.91 40.80 19.17
N TRP A 7 -21.41 39.95 18.28
CA TRP A 7 -22.68 39.23 18.47
C TRP A 7 -22.36 37.74 18.50
N ASP A 8 -21.75 37.30 19.61
CA ASP A 8 -21.66 35.89 19.97
C ASP A 8 -23.08 35.37 20.23
N VAL A 9 -23.72 34.82 19.20
CA VAL A 9 -25.04 34.20 19.31
C VAL A 9 -24.90 32.93 20.19
N PRO A 10 -25.60 32.83 21.33
CA PRO A 10 -25.59 31.61 22.13
C PRO A 10 -26.27 30.47 21.35
N PRO A 11 -25.88 29.20 21.59
CA PRO A 11 -26.58 28.07 20.98
C PRO A 11 -28.06 28.13 21.35
N THR A 12 -28.93 27.74 20.42
CA THR A 12 -30.37 27.76 20.68
C THR A 12 -30.72 26.77 21.81
N PRO A 13 -31.73 27.05 22.66
CA PRO A 13 -32.08 26.15 23.77
C PRO A 13 -32.30 24.71 23.31
N LEU A 14 -32.89 24.55 22.12
CA LEU A 14 -33.18 23.27 21.48
C LEU A 14 -31.92 22.48 21.06
N GLU A 15 -30.82 23.15 20.72
CA GLU A 15 -29.52 22.48 20.49
C GLU A 15 -28.91 21.97 21.80
N GLU A 16 -29.04 22.72 22.89
CA GLU A 16 -28.57 22.27 24.20
C GLU A 16 -29.42 21.11 24.74
N GLU A 17 -30.74 21.16 24.54
CA GLU A 17 -31.65 20.04 24.81
C GLU A 17 -31.33 18.82 23.95
N THR A 18 -31.09 18.98 22.65
CA THR A 18 -30.68 17.89 21.76
C THR A 18 -29.33 17.29 22.19
N ARG A 19 -28.38 18.14 22.61
CA ARG A 19 -27.07 17.70 23.14
C ARG A 19 -27.22 16.94 24.46
N LYS A 20 -28.08 17.42 25.37
CA LYS A 20 -28.46 16.73 26.62
C LYS A 20 -29.20 15.42 26.34
N ALA A 21 -30.08 15.36 25.34
CA ALA A 21 -30.81 14.16 24.95
C ALA A 21 -29.89 13.10 24.33
N ILE A 22 -28.95 13.48 23.48
CA ILE A 22 -27.93 12.58 22.92
C ILE A 22 -26.95 12.09 23.99
N ALA A 23 -26.59 12.92 24.99
CA ALA A 23 -25.82 12.45 26.14
C ALA A 23 -26.63 11.45 27.00
N LYS A 24 -27.93 11.70 27.21
CA LYS A 24 -28.85 10.81 27.95
C LYS A 24 -29.25 9.54 27.19
N SER A 25 -29.18 9.51 25.85
CA SER A 25 -29.61 8.36 25.06
C SER A 25 -28.73 7.12 25.28
N GLY A 26 -27.45 7.33 25.58
CA GLY A 26 -26.54 6.28 26.04
C GLY A 26 -26.81 5.75 27.46
N ALA A 27 -27.73 6.36 28.21
CA ALA A 27 -27.93 6.13 29.65
C ALA A 27 -29.33 5.64 30.06
N GLN A 28 -30.29 5.50 29.13
CA GLN A 28 -31.69 5.18 29.47
C GLN A 28 -31.90 3.82 30.19
N HIS A 29 -31.00 2.85 30.07
CA HIS A 29 -31.10 1.55 30.77
C HIS A 29 -29.81 1.20 31.52
N LEU A 30 -29.54 1.93 32.61
CA LEU A 30 -29.28 1.38 33.96
C LEU A 30 -28.86 2.50 34.92
N VAL A 31 -29.59 2.67 36.03
CA VAL A 31 -29.06 3.42 37.18
C VAL A 31 -28.07 2.53 37.91
N ALA A 32 -26.81 2.57 37.47
CA ALA A 32 -25.70 2.12 38.29
C ALA A 32 -25.57 3.08 39.49
N THR A 33 -25.86 2.60 40.69
CA THR A 33 -25.54 3.34 41.93
C THR A 33 -24.05 3.64 41.95
N PRO A 34 -23.62 4.89 42.22
CA PRO A 34 -22.21 5.24 42.18
C PRO A 34 -21.44 4.47 43.27
N SER A 35 -20.65 3.49 42.85
CA SER A 35 -19.69 2.82 43.72
C SER A 35 -18.52 3.77 43.98
N VAL A 36 -18.67 4.62 45.00
CA VAL A 36 -17.59 5.49 45.48
C VAL A 36 -16.50 4.62 46.09
N LEU A 37 -15.51 4.27 45.26
CA LEU A 37 -14.18 3.84 45.70
C LEU A 37 -13.27 5.08 45.71
N PRO A 38 -12.29 5.17 46.62
CA PRO A 38 -11.31 6.24 46.61
C PRO A 38 -10.54 6.30 45.28
N SER A 39 -10.22 7.50 44.83
CA SER A 39 -9.42 7.72 43.62
C SER A 39 -7.94 7.44 43.88
N GLU A 40 -7.47 6.27 43.43
CA GLU A 40 -6.03 5.99 43.26
C GLU A 40 -5.41 7.04 42.30
N PRO A 41 -4.29 7.69 42.65
CA PRO A 41 -3.81 8.89 41.97
C PRO A 41 -2.99 8.62 40.69
N ASP A 42 -3.33 7.61 39.89
CA ASP A 42 -2.81 7.48 38.52
C ASP A 42 -3.74 6.68 37.58
N THR A 43 -4.84 7.31 37.14
CA THR A 43 -5.79 6.68 36.19
C THR A 43 -5.21 6.70 34.78
N GLN A 44 -4.34 5.73 34.47
CA GLN A 44 -3.70 5.61 33.15
C GLN A 44 -4.74 5.56 32.02
N VAL A 45 -4.65 6.54 31.12
CA VAL A 45 -5.61 6.78 30.05
C VAL A 45 -5.50 5.68 28.98
N ARG A 46 -6.44 4.72 29.04
CA ARG A 46 -6.45 3.47 28.25
C ARG A 46 -6.54 3.72 26.73
N ASN A 47 -5.66 3.04 26.00
CA ASN A 47 -5.66 2.92 24.53
C ASN A 47 -6.11 1.51 24.05
N THR A 48 -6.19 0.54 24.96
CA THR A 48 -6.44 -0.89 24.68
C THR A 48 -7.78 -1.36 25.25
N VAL A 49 -8.29 -2.48 24.71
CA VAL A 49 -9.61 -3.03 25.06
C VAL A 49 -9.50 -3.91 26.31
N ASP A 50 -10.06 -3.43 27.43
CA ASP A 50 -10.08 -4.19 28.67
C ASP A 50 -10.99 -5.44 28.58
N TRP A 51 -10.40 -6.61 28.77
CA TRP A 51 -11.08 -7.91 28.82
C TRP A 51 -11.20 -8.48 30.25
N SER A 52 -10.74 -7.76 31.28
CA SER A 52 -10.80 -8.19 32.68
C SER A 52 -12.18 -7.98 33.32
N GLU A 53 -12.31 -8.35 34.59
CA GLU A 53 -13.47 -7.96 35.40
C GLU A 53 -13.59 -6.44 35.61
N SER A 54 -12.56 -5.61 35.36
CA SER A 54 -12.62 -4.15 35.52
C SER A 54 -13.27 -3.39 34.37
N ALA A 55 -13.64 -4.09 33.28
CA ALA A 55 -14.08 -3.47 32.03
C ALA A 55 -15.33 -2.58 32.19
N VAL A 56 -15.18 -1.30 31.83
CA VAL A 56 -16.22 -0.26 31.94
C VAL A 56 -17.15 -0.28 30.72
N TYR A 57 -18.45 -0.14 30.96
CA TYR A 57 -19.45 -0.06 29.89
C TYR A 57 -19.38 1.29 29.15
N GLY A 58 -19.17 1.26 27.84
CA GLY A 58 -18.99 2.47 27.02
C GLY A 58 -17.68 3.22 27.31
N ASP A 59 -16.60 2.50 27.62
CA ASP A 59 -15.24 3.05 27.76
C ASP A 59 -14.71 3.65 26.44
N HIS A 60 -13.81 4.64 26.53
CA HIS A 60 -13.20 5.32 25.37
C HIS A 60 -11.74 4.87 25.17
N LEU A 61 -11.39 4.47 23.95
CA LEU A 61 -10.05 4.01 23.59
C LEU A 61 -9.23 5.17 23.03
N TRP A 62 -8.38 5.77 23.86
CA TRP A 62 -7.72 7.04 23.58
C TRP A 62 -6.33 6.89 22.96
N PHE A 63 -6.11 7.52 21.81
CA PHE A 63 -4.80 7.62 21.16
C PHE A 63 -4.38 9.09 21.05
N GLU A 64 -3.09 9.38 21.17
CA GLU A 64 -2.59 10.76 21.08
C GLU A 64 -2.74 11.33 19.67
N THR A 65 -2.98 12.64 19.57
CA THR A 65 -3.21 13.30 18.28
C THR A 65 -2.69 14.74 18.26
N ASN A 66 -1.96 15.07 17.20
CA ASN A 66 -1.39 16.40 16.97
C ASN A 66 -2.17 17.20 15.92
N VAL A 67 -3.32 16.70 15.46
CA VAL A 67 -4.13 17.33 14.39
C VAL A 67 -4.51 18.76 14.79
N SER A 68 -4.06 19.72 14.00
CA SER A 68 -4.14 21.15 14.30
C SER A 68 -5.54 21.74 14.14
N GLY A 69 -6.43 21.08 13.39
CA GLY A 69 -7.83 21.49 13.19
C GLY A 69 -8.87 20.79 14.06
N ASP A 70 -8.50 19.76 14.83
CA ASP A 70 -9.45 18.98 15.65
C ASP A 70 -9.77 19.68 16.98
N PHE A 71 -11.01 20.17 17.11
CA PHE A 71 -11.49 20.83 18.32
C PHE A 71 -11.85 19.86 19.46
N CYS A 72 -11.63 20.27 20.70
CA CYS A 72 -12.11 19.57 21.89
C CYS A 72 -13.65 19.46 21.90
N TYR A 73 -14.17 18.24 22.01
CA TYR A 73 -15.60 17.90 21.92
C TYR A 73 -16.49 18.59 22.98
N LEU A 74 -15.92 18.96 24.12
CA LEU A 74 -16.63 19.71 25.17
C LEU A 74 -17.05 21.11 24.69
N GLY A 75 -16.28 21.72 23.78
CA GLY A 75 -16.43 23.11 23.38
C GLY A 75 -15.80 24.08 24.39
N GLU A 76 -15.61 25.34 23.99
CA GLU A 76 -14.79 26.32 24.71
C GLU A 76 -15.30 26.62 26.13
N GLN A 77 -16.62 26.64 26.33
CA GLN A 77 -17.25 26.87 27.65
C GLN A 77 -16.93 25.78 28.68
N ASN A 78 -16.79 24.53 28.26
CA ASN A 78 -16.59 23.36 29.12
C ASN A 78 -15.17 22.78 29.04
N CYS A 79 -14.25 23.48 28.35
CA CYS A 79 -12.87 23.04 28.16
C CYS A 79 -11.98 23.56 29.30
N THR A 80 -11.51 22.65 30.15
CA THR A 80 -10.59 22.97 31.26
C THR A 80 -9.24 23.52 30.77
N SER A 81 -8.75 23.03 29.63
CA SER A 81 -7.55 23.59 28.99
C SER A 81 -7.85 24.91 28.29
N LYS A 82 -7.27 26.00 28.80
CA LYS A 82 -7.21 27.31 28.15
C LYS A 82 -5.97 27.50 27.28
N GLN A 83 -5.03 26.55 27.27
CA GLN A 83 -3.78 26.62 26.50
C GLN A 83 -3.93 25.95 25.14
N LYS A 84 -3.53 26.64 24.06
CA LYS A 84 -3.54 26.10 22.69
C LYS A 84 -2.64 24.86 22.51
N SER A 85 -1.60 24.72 23.35
CA SER A 85 -0.56 23.68 23.26
C SER A 85 -0.82 22.40 24.07
N ALA A 86 -1.95 22.30 24.78
CA ALA A 86 -2.23 21.11 25.59
C ALA A 86 -2.43 19.85 24.74
N THR A 87 -1.87 18.72 25.18
CA THR A 87 -1.96 17.44 24.44
C THR A 87 -3.41 17.01 24.21
N ARG A 88 -3.69 16.48 23.02
CA ARG A 88 -5.01 16.00 22.62
C ARG A 88 -5.01 14.50 22.42
N ARG A 89 -6.16 13.87 22.72
CA ARG A 89 -6.40 12.45 22.52
C ARG A 89 -7.69 12.25 21.72
N LYS A 90 -7.62 11.33 20.74
CA LYS A 90 -8.68 10.95 19.81
C LYS A 90 -9.19 9.56 20.19
N CYS A 91 -10.50 9.42 20.39
CA CYS A 91 -11.08 8.11 20.69
C CYS A 91 -11.16 7.29 19.40
N ALA A 92 -10.50 6.12 19.32
CA ALA A 92 -10.52 5.28 18.12
C ALA A 92 -11.94 4.79 17.78
N ALA A 93 -12.76 4.51 18.80
CA ALA A 93 -14.08 3.88 18.64
C ALA A 93 -15.20 4.83 18.20
N CYS A 94 -15.18 6.12 18.59
CA CYS A 94 -16.20 7.11 18.20
C CYS A 94 -15.65 8.37 17.48
N LYS A 95 -14.33 8.50 17.36
CA LYS A 95 -13.60 9.61 16.73
C LYS A 95 -13.93 11.01 17.29
N ILE A 96 -14.26 11.13 18.58
CA ILE A 96 -14.19 12.42 19.29
C ILE A 96 -12.73 12.77 19.62
N VAL A 97 -12.42 14.06 19.76
CA VAL A 97 -11.13 14.55 20.29
C VAL A 97 -11.38 15.36 21.55
N VAL A 98 -10.52 15.21 22.56
CA VAL A 98 -10.48 16.03 23.77
C VAL A 98 -9.03 16.36 24.13
N HIS A 99 -8.80 17.40 24.92
CA HIS A 99 -7.52 17.54 25.61
C HIS A 99 -7.40 16.49 26.72
N THR A 100 -6.20 16.04 27.06
CA THR A 100 -5.95 15.10 28.17
C THR A 100 -6.64 15.51 29.49
N PRO A 101 -6.49 16.75 30.02
CA PRO A 101 -7.20 17.22 31.21
C PRO A 101 -8.71 17.48 31.02
N CYS A 102 -9.27 17.21 29.84
CA CYS A 102 -10.71 17.26 29.56
C CYS A 102 -11.38 15.87 29.61
N ILE A 103 -10.63 14.78 29.81
CA ILE A 103 -11.18 13.42 29.87
C ILE A 103 -12.10 13.27 31.10
N GLU A 104 -11.67 13.68 32.29
CA GLU A 104 -12.53 13.67 33.49
C GLU A 104 -13.82 14.49 33.29
N GLN A 105 -13.73 15.62 32.58
CA GLN A 105 -14.87 16.50 32.35
C GLN A 105 -15.88 15.88 31.38
N LEU A 106 -15.42 14.99 30.48
CA LEU A 106 -16.27 14.15 29.63
C LEU A 106 -17.03 13.10 30.47
N GLU A 107 -16.40 12.56 31.50
CA GLU A 107 -17.04 11.63 32.44
C GLU A 107 -18.03 12.32 33.39
N LYS A 108 -17.72 13.55 33.84
CA LYS A 108 -18.64 14.38 34.66
C LYS A 108 -19.93 14.73 33.92
N ILE A 109 -19.91 14.82 32.58
CA ILE A 109 -21.13 14.93 31.74
C ILE A 109 -21.67 13.56 31.25
N ASN A 110 -21.11 12.45 31.74
CA ASN A 110 -21.42 11.06 31.42
C ASN A 110 -21.48 10.73 29.92
N PHE A 111 -20.65 11.36 29.08
CA PHE A 111 -20.61 11.07 27.65
C PHE A 111 -19.78 9.81 27.37
N ARG A 112 -20.41 8.65 27.51
CA ARG A 112 -19.82 7.32 27.23
C ARG A 112 -19.71 7.04 25.73
N CYS A 113 -18.80 6.14 25.35
CA CYS A 113 -18.54 5.72 23.97
C CYS A 113 -19.60 4.72 23.44
N LYS A 114 -19.43 4.26 22.19
CA LYS A 114 -20.24 3.14 21.66
C LYS A 114 -19.98 1.88 22.53
N PRO A 115 -21.00 1.27 23.16
CA PRO A 115 -20.78 0.11 24.02
C PRO A 115 -20.26 -1.09 23.22
N SER A 116 -19.16 -1.72 23.65
CA SER A 116 -18.56 -2.87 22.96
C SER A 116 -19.08 -4.25 23.42
N PHE A 117 -19.83 -4.28 24.51
CA PHE A 117 -20.42 -5.48 25.14
C PHE A 117 -21.74 -5.12 25.82
N ARG A 118 -22.53 -6.11 26.26
CA ARG A 118 -23.63 -5.93 27.20
C ARG A 118 -23.32 -6.44 28.60
N GLU A 119 -23.80 -5.73 29.61
CA GLU A 119 -23.78 -6.21 30.98
C GLU A 119 -24.79 -7.33 31.18
N SER A 120 -24.43 -8.36 31.94
CA SER A 120 -25.38 -9.40 32.33
C SER A 120 -26.28 -8.88 33.47
N GLY A 121 -27.25 -8.01 33.19
CA GLY A 121 -28.11 -7.50 34.27
C GLY A 121 -29.21 -6.51 33.93
N SER A 122 -30.32 -6.99 33.37
CA SER A 122 -31.64 -6.38 33.57
C SER A 122 -32.63 -7.47 33.99
N ARG A 123 -33.52 -7.19 34.94
CA ARG A 123 -34.56 -8.17 35.39
C ARG A 123 -35.71 -8.30 34.38
N ASN A 124 -35.74 -7.47 33.34
CA ASN A 124 -36.79 -7.41 32.34
C ASN A 124 -36.56 -8.47 31.25
N ILE A 125 -37.07 -9.69 31.48
CA ILE A 125 -36.98 -10.86 30.58
C ILE A 125 -37.72 -10.63 29.22
N ARG A 126 -38.35 -9.46 29.01
CA ARG A 126 -39.16 -9.12 27.83
C ARG A 126 -38.56 -8.04 26.91
N GLU A 127 -37.43 -7.41 27.24
CA GLU A 127 -36.83 -6.39 26.36
C GLU A 127 -36.14 -7.03 25.15
N PRO A 128 -36.41 -6.58 23.91
CA PRO A 128 -35.76 -7.10 22.71
C PRO A 128 -34.27 -6.73 22.69
N VAL A 129 -33.44 -7.66 22.24
CA VAL A 129 -31.97 -7.56 22.29
C VAL A 129 -31.45 -6.69 21.13
N ILE A 130 -31.83 -5.41 21.12
CA ILE A 130 -31.48 -4.43 20.10
C ILE A 130 -30.11 -3.78 20.33
N VAL A 131 -29.44 -3.39 19.24
CA VAL A 131 -28.35 -2.41 19.30
C VAL A 131 -28.98 -1.02 19.16
N ARG A 132 -28.60 -0.04 19.99
CA ARG A 132 -29.03 1.36 19.85
C ARG A 132 -27.97 2.19 19.11
N HIS A 133 -28.39 3.30 18.50
CA HIS A 133 -27.47 4.24 17.86
C HIS A 133 -26.55 4.92 18.90
N HIS A 134 -25.29 5.18 18.53
CA HIS A 134 -24.39 6.06 19.30
C HIS A 134 -24.15 7.34 18.50
N TRP A 135 -25.07 8.29 18.66
CA TRP A 135 -25.03 9.60 18.02
C TRP A 135 -23.93 10.49 18.59
N VAL A 136 -23.16 11.14 17.71
CA VAL A 136 -22.05 12.03 18.06
C VAL A 136 -22.16 13.32 17.24
N HIS A 137 -22.00 14.46 17.90
CA HIS A 137 -21.97 15.76 17.24
C HIS A 137 -20.64 15.96 16.50
N ARG A 138 -20.69 16.50 15.27
CA ARG A 138 -19.54 16.69 14.39
C ARG A 138 -19.46 18.14 13.89
N ARG A 139 -18.28 18.74 13.97
CA ARG A 139 -17.95 20.03 13.33
C ARG A 139 -17.48 19.87 11.87
N ARG A 140 -16.99 18.68 11.53
CA ARG A 140 -16.67 18.24 10.15
C ARG A 140 -17.25 16.86 9.92
N GLN A 141 -17.89 16.64 8.78
CA GLN A 141 -18.52 15.38 8.40
C GLN A 141 -18.47 15.27 6.87
N ALA A 142 -17.96 14.16 6.35
CA ALA A 142 -17.96 13.87 4.91
C ALA A 142 -19.29 13.23 4.47
N GLY A 143 -19.57 13.28 3.15
CA GLY A 143 -20.76 12.66 2.54
C GLY A 143 -22.00 13.56 2.52
N LYS A 144 -23.17 12.91 2.46
CA LYS A 144 -24.50 13.54 2.31
C LYS A 144 -25.37 13.25 3.53
N CYS A 145 -26.24 14.21 3.89
CA CYS A 145 -27.24 14.03 4.95
C CYS A 145 -28.30 13.01 4.52
N ARG A 146 -28.57 12.01 5.38
CA ARG A 146 -29.49 10.91 5.07
C ARG A 146 -30.94 11.36 4.85
N GLN A 147 -31.39 12.43 5.52
CA GLN A 147 -32.76 12.92 5.41
C GLN A 147 -33.01 13.81 4.18
N CYS A 148 -32.07 14.71 3.85
CA CYS A 148 -32.30 15.73 2.82
C CYS A 148 -31.40 15.60 1.57
N GLY A 149 -30.53 14.59 1.51
CA GLY A 149 -29.62 14.30 0.38
C GLY A 149 -28.49 15.32 0.15
N LYS A 150 -28.58 16.52 0.74
CA LYS A 150 -27.59 17.60 0.57
C LYS A 150 -26.30 17.27 1.32
N GLY A 151 -25.17 17.69 0.74
CA GLY A 151 -23.85 17.58 1.37
C GLY A 151 -23.77 18.36 2.69
N PHE A 152 -22.80 17.98 3.53
CA PHE A 152 -22.42 18.82 4.67
C PHE A 152 -21.59 20.00 4.16
N GLN A 153 -22.15 21.21 4.24
CA GLN A 153 -21.47 22.42 3.77
C GLN A 153 -20.22 22.69 4.60
N GLN A 154 -19.06 22.34 4.05
CA GLN A 154 -17.78 22.86 4.50
C GLN A 154 -17.71 24.33 4.07
N LYS A 155 -18.24 25.24 4.91
CA LYS A 155 -17.90 26.67 4.79
C LYS A 155 -16.37 26.76 4.90
N PHE A 156 -15.67 27.32 3.90
CA PHE A 156 -14.21 27.49 3.88
C PHE A 156 -13.66 28.47 4.95
N ALA A 157 -14.43 28.76 6.00
CA ALA A 157 -13.93 29.38 7.20
C ALA A 157 -13.14 28.34 8.02
N PHE A 158 -11.81 28.43 7.96
CA PHE A 158 -10.84 27.66 8.77
C PHE A 158 -11.06 27.73 10.30
N HIS A 159 -12.04 28.53 10.76
CA HIS A 159 -12.40 28.75 12.16
C HIS A 159 -13.89 28.48 12.47
N SER A 160 -14.63 27.77 11.60
CA SER A 160 -16.03 27.42 11.85
C SER A 160 -16.19 26.59 13.12
N LYS A 161 -16.79 27.18 14.17
CA LYS A 161 -17.02 26.52 15.47
C LYS A 161 -18.32 25.70 15.54
N GLU A 162 -19.22 25.89 14.56
CA GLU A 162 -20.57 25.30 14.51
C GLU A 162 -20.55 23.76 14.46
N ILE A 163 -21.60 23.13 14.98
CA ILE A 163 -21.86 21.70 14.78
C ILE A 163 -22.62 21.54 13.47
N VAL A 164 -21.99 20.97 12.45
CA VAL A 164 -22.61 20.82 11.11
C VAL A 164 -23.46 19.56 11.00
N ALA A 165 -23.17 18.53 11.79
CA ALA A 165 -23.81 17.23 11.68
C ALA A 165 -23.93 16.46 13.00
N ILE A 166 -24.86 15.51 13.03
CA ILE A 166 -25.02 14.46 14.04
C ILE A 166 -24.83 13.13 13.30
N SER A 167 -23.88 12.29 13.71
CA SER A 167 -23.60 11.01 13.04
C SER A 167 -23.40 9.82 13.97
N CYS A 168 -23.88 8.65 13.54
CA CYS A 168 -23.85 7.43 14.35
C CYS A 168 -22.51 6.70 14.22
N SER A 169 -21.87 6.41 15.36
CA SER A 169 -20.59 5.70 15.40
C SER A 169 -20.70 4.20 15.06
N TRP A 170 -21.91 3.65 14.99
CA TRP A 170 -22.18 2.32 14.43
C TRP A 170 -22.46 2.43 12.92
N CYS A 171 -23.73 2.64 12.53
CA CYS A 171 -24.19 2.55 11.13
C CYS A 171 -23.70 3.65 10.17
N LYS A 172 -22.88 4.61 10.64
CA LYS A 172 -22.27 5.72 9.88
C LYS A 172 -23.25 6.70 9.22
N GLN A 173 -24.56 6.52 9.40
CA GLN A 173 -25.58 7.52 9.03
C GLN A 173 -25.25 8.87 9.67
N ALA A 174 -25.45 9.94 8.89
CA ALA A 174 -25.23 11.31 9.30
C ALA A 174 -26.38 12.21 8.84
N TYR A 175 -26.73 13.18 9.69
CA TYR A 175 -27.79 14.14 9.49
C TYR A 175 -27.27 15.55 9.80
N HIS A 176 -27.79 16.60 9.16
CA HIS A 176 -27.43 17.97 9.57
C HIS A 176 -27.90 18.24 11.01
N SER A 177 -27.20 19.11 11.73
CA SER A 177 -27.57 19.53 13.09
C SER A 177 -28.75 20.52 13.07
N LYS A 178 -29.91 20.08 12.56
CA LYS A 178 -31.14 20.85 12.39
C LYS A 178 -32.35 19.93 12.55
N VAL A 179 -33.40 20.39 13.21
CA VAL A 179 -34.63 19.61 13.48
C VAL A 179 -35.25 19.03 12.21
N SER A 180 -35.24 19.78 11.11
CA SER A 180 -35.73 19.34 9.80
C SER A 180 -34.89 18.25 9.13
N CYS A 181 -33.75 17.88 9.71
CA CYS A 181 -32.89 16.79 9.27
C CYS A 181 -32.72 15.70 10.34
N PHE A 182 -32.78 16.03 11.63
CA PHE A 182 -32.64 15.08 12.73
C PHE A 182 -33.75 15.28 13.76
N MET A 183 -34.70 14.33 13.79
CA MET A 183 -35.83 14.33 14.72
C MET A 183 -35.62 13.28 15.84
N PHE A 184 -36.26 13.49 17.00
CA PHE A 184 -36.06 12.67 18.20
C PHE A 184 -36.29 11.16 18.02
N HIS A 185 -37.18 10.72 17.14
CA HIS A 185 -37.45 9.29 16.91
C HIS A 185 -36.19 8.49 16.51
N HIS A 186 -35.25 9.09 15.77
CA HIS A 186 -33.96 8.47 15.42
C HIS A 186 -33.07 8.13 16.63
N ILE A 187 -33.40 8.61 17.83
CA ILE A 187 -32.70 8.26 19.08
C ILE A 187 -33.22 6.92 19.64
N GLU A 188 -34.48 6.58 19.37
CA GLU A 188 -35.15 5.38 19.88
C GLU A 188 -35.11 4.20 18.88
N GLU A 189 -34.91 4.50 17.58
CA GLU A 189 -34.76 3.50 16.51
C GLU A 189 -33.58 2.52 16.75
N PRO A 190 -33.77 1.22 16.44
CA PRO A 190 -32.71 0.22 16.55
C PRO A 190 -31.67 0.38 15.44
N CYS A 191 -30.38 0.31 15.82
CA CYS A 191 -29.27 0.50 14.90
C CYS A 191 -29.02 -0.73 14.04
N SER A 192 -29.20 -0.58 12.73
CA SER A 192 -28.93 -1.61 11.71
C SER A 192 -27.45 -1.97 11.53
N LEU A 193 -26.53 -1.39 12.31
CA LEU A 193 -25.06 -1.47 12.16
C LEU A 193 -24.49 -0.95 10.81
N GLY A 194 -25.32 -0.65 9.82
CA GLY A 194 -24.95 -0.05 8.54
C GLY A 194 -24.41 -1.06 7.53
N VAL A 195 -23.67 -0.59 6.53
CA VAL A 195 -23.20 -1.41 5.39
C VAL A 195 -22.29 -2.58 5.77
N HIS A 196 -21.72 -2.60 6.98
CA HIS A 196 -20.86 -3.67 7.48
C HIS A 196 -21.54 -4.54 8.55
N ALA A 197 -22.87 -4.54 8.62
CA ALA A 197 -23.63 -5.29 9.61
C ALA A 197 -23.29 -6.80 9.64
N ALA A 198 -22.99 -7.40 8.48
CA ALA A 198 -22.66 -8.82 8.36
C ALA A 198 -21.29 -9.20 8.95
N VAL A 199 -20.32 -8.26 8.95
CA VAL A 199 -18.96 -8.47 9.49
C VAL A 199 -18.78 -7.96 10.92
N ILE A 200 -19.69 -7.14 11.45
CA ILE A 200 -19.65 -6.63 12.82
C ILE A 200 -20.20 -7.68 13.80
N VAL A 201 -19.48 -7.94 14.88
CA VAL A 201 -19.95 -8.69 16.05
C VAL A 201 -20.72 -7.72 16.96
N PRO A 202 -22.06 -7.82 17.06
CA PRO A 202 -22.86 -6.88 17.83
C PRO A 202 -22.44 -6.90 19.31
N PRO A 203 -22.49 -5.75 20.02
CA PRO A 203 -22.20 -5.72 21.46
C PRO A 203 -23.18 -6.58 22.28
N THR A 204 -24.36 -6.88 21.72
CA THR A 204 -25.31 -7.84 22.29
C THR A 204 -24.85 -9.30 22.25
N TRP A 205 -23.88 -9.67 21.42
CA TRP A 205 -23.31 -11.02 21.43
C TRP A 205 -22.26 -11.20 22.53
N ILE A 206 -21.59 -10.12 22.95
CA ILE A 206 -20.51 -10.15 23.94
C ILE A 206 -21.09 -9.84 25.32
N ILE A 207 -21.05 -10.82 26.22
CA ILE A 207 -21.67 -10.73 27.56
C ILE A 207 -20.60 -10.74 28.64
N ARG A 208 -20.58 -9.72 29.51
CA ARG A 208 -19.78 -9.74 30.75
C ARG A 208 -20.38 -10.75 31.73
N ALA A 209 -19.59 -11.73 32.16
CA ALA A 209 -20.04 -12.79 33.06
C ALA A 209 -20.41 -12.25 34.46
N ARG A 210 -21.30 -12.94 35.17
CA ARG A 210 -21.56 -12.68 36.59
C ARG A 210 -20.64 -13.54 37.45
N ARG A 211 -20.06 -12.93 38.50
CA ARG A 211 -19.57 -13.69 39.66
C ARG A 211 -20.71 -14.54 40.24
N PRO A 212 -20.48 -15.84 40.55
CA PRO A 212 -21.38 -16.58 41.43
C PRO A 212 -21.42 -15.90 42.80
N GLN A 213 -22.59 -15.41 43.24
CA GLN A 213 -22.74 -15.04 44.65
C GLN A 213 -22.83 -16.33 45.48
N SER A 214 -21.94 -16.46 46.47
CA SER A 214 -21.99 -17.54 47.46
C SER A 214 -23.29 -17.45 48.25
N SER A 215 -24.19 -18.41 48.02
CA SER A 215 -25.53 -18.42 48.61
C SER A 215 -25.51 -18.83 50.08
N LEU A 216 -25.14 -17.89 50.96
CA LEU A 216 -25.23 -18.01 52.42
C LEU A 216 -26.69 -18.07 52.91
N LYS A 217 -27.38 -19.18 52.63
CA LYS A 217 -28.59 -19.62 53.33
C LYS A 217 -28.55 -21.12 53.58
N SER A 218 -28.01 -21.48 54.74
CA SER A 218 -28.11 -22.84 55.26
C SER A 218 -29.58 -23.17 55.59
N SER A 219 -30.05 -24.34 55.17
CA SER A 219 -31.25 -24.96 55.73
C SER A 219 -31.09 -26.48 55.74
N LYS A 220 -31.35 -27.09 56.89
CA LYS A 220 -30.99 -28.48 57.20
C LYS A 220 -31.91 -29.46 56.47
N LYS A 221 -31.37 -30.40 55.69
CA LYS A 221 -32.04 -31.69 55.38
C LYS A 221 -31.07 -32.88 55.55
N LYS A 222 -31.64 -34.01 55.96
CA LYS A 222 -30.95 -35.09 56.69
C LYS A 222 -29.98 -35.90 55.81
N LYS A 223 -28.91 -36.43 56.44
CA LYS A 223 -28.06 -37.50 55.87
C LYS A 223 -28.90 -38.75 55.55
N ARG A 224 -28.57 -39.43 54.44
CA ARG A 224 -28.69 -40.88 54.29
C ARG A 224 -27.31 -41.40 53.83
N PRO A 225 -26.69 -42.39 54.49
CA PRO A 225 -25.43 -42.95 54.04
C PRO A 225 -25.66 -44.06 53.00
N SER A 226 -24.91 -44.04 51.91
CA SER A 226 -24.75 -45.20 51.03
C SER A 226 -23.31 -45.27 50.53
N PHE A 227 -22.55 -46.22 51.07
CA PHE A 227 -21.19 -46.52 50.61
C PHE A 227 -21.23 -47.08 49.19
N LYS A 228 -20.39 -46.54 48.30
CA LYS A 228 -19.63 -47.33 47.31
C LYS A 228 -18.29 -46.64 47.05
N ARG A 229 -17.29 -47.41 46.63
CA ARG A 229 -15.85 -47.13 46.83
C ARG A 229 -15.11 -47.18 45.50
N LYS A 230 -14.03 -46.39 45.37
CA LYS A 230 -13.11 -46.31 44.20
C LYS A 230 -13.75 -45.68 42.94
N LEU A 231 -13.00 -45.19 41.93
CA LEU A 231 -11.54 -45.07 41.76
C LEU A 231 -11.07 -43.60 41.70
N SER A 232 -9.76 -43.40 41.79
CA SER A 232 -9.07 -42.13 41.49
C SER A 232 -9.35 -41.65 40.06
N LYS A 233 -9.65 -40.37 39.89
CA LYS A 233 -9.59 -39.69 38.59
C LYS A 233 -8.68 -38.46 38.69
N LYS A 234 -7.78 -38.34 37.71
CA LYS A 234 -6.77 -37.29 37.54
C LYS A 234 -7.40 -35.90 37.75
N ALA A 235 -6.72 -35.02 38.50
CA ALA A 235 -7.23 -33.68 38.78
C ALA A 235 -7.52 -32.94 37.47
N SER A 236 -8.81 -32.66 37.22
CA SER A 236 -9.24 -31.74 36.18
C SER A 236 -9.11 -30.32 36.71
N GLU A 237 -8.33 -29.48 36.05
CA GLU A 237 -8.44 -28.04 36.26
C GLU A 237 -9.88 -27.61 35.96
N GLU A 238 -10.56 -26.98 36.92
CA GLU A 238 -11.81 -26.30 36.59
C GLU A 238 -11.48 -25.13 35.65
N PRO A 239 -12.22 -24.96 34.54
CA PRO A 239 -11.94 -23.88 33.61
C PRO A 239 -12.23 -22.54 34.29
N ARG A 240 -11.17 -21.79 34.64
CA ARG A 240 -11.25 -20.44 35.21
C ARG A 240 -12.31 -19.63 34.46
N GLN A 241 -13.38 -19.26 35.17
CA GLN A 241 -14.58 -18.72 34.55
C GLN A 241 -14.26 -17.38 33.88
N ARG A 242 -14.27 -17.35 32.54
CA ARG A 242 -13.83 -16.17 31.78
C ARG A 242 -14.75 -14.97 32.05
N PRO A 243 -14.19 -13.76 32.24
CA PRO A 243 -14.96 -12.54 32.51
C PRO A 243 -15.90 -12.14 31.35
N PHE A 244 -15.65 -12.62 30.14
CA PHE A 244 -16.51 -12.43 28.97
C PHE A 244 -16.89 -13.76 28.31
N ILE A 245 -18.13 -13.82 27.83
CA ILE A 245 -18.70 -14.96 27.09
C ILE A 245 -19.35 -14.42 25.81
N ILE A 246 -18.91 -14.93 24.66
CA ILE A 246 -19.54 -14.62 23.37
C ILE A 246 -20.66 -15.62 23.13
N ARG A 247 -21.86 -15.10 22.85
CA ARG A 247 -23.06 -15.88 22.49
C ARG A 247 -23.66 -15.30 21.20
N PRO A 248 -23.35 -15.88 20.03
CA PRO A 248 -23.93 -15.42 18.77
C PRO A 248 -25.45 -15.65 18.74
N GLY A 249 -26.16 -14.78 18.03
CA GLY A 249 -27.56 -14.98 17.67
C GLY A 249 -27.68 -15.81 16.38
N PRO A 250 -28.86 -16.41 16.11
CA PRO A 250 -29.10 -17.11 14.85
C PRO A 250 -29.18 -16.11 13.69
N CYS A 251 -28.11 -16.02 12.89
CA CYS A 251 -28.10 -15.28 11.64
C CYS A 251 -27.14 -15.93 10.64
N PRO A 252 -27.61 -16.81 9.72
CA PRO A 252 -26.74 -17.59 8.84
C PRO A 252 -26.03 -16.77 7.76
N LEU A 253 -26.52 -15.55 7.49
CA LEU A 253 -25.96 -14.64 6.48
C LEU A 253 -24.79 -13.80 6.99
N MET A 254 -24.54 -13.76 8.31
CA MET A 254 -23.40 -13.03 8.85
C MET A 254 -22.09 -13.77 8.57
N LYS A 255 -21.01 -13.00 8.32
CA LYS A 255 -19.64 -13.47 8.16
C LYS A 255 -18.72 -12.66 9.10
N PRO A 256 -18.82 -12.81 10.43
CA PRO A 256 -18.19 -11.89 11.37
C PRO A 256 -16.67 -11.91 11.23
N VAL A 257 -16.03 -10.73 11.21
CA VAL A 257 -14.58 -10.63 10.97
C VAL A 257 -13.83 -10.41 12.29
N LEU A 258 -12.80 -11.23 12.53
CA LEU A 258 -11.82 -11.04 13.61
C LEU A 258 -10.54 -10.44 13.02
N VAL A 259 -10.16 -9.23 13.43
CA VAL A 259 -9.00 -8.52 12.87
C VAL A 259 -7.82 -8.62 13.82
N PHE A 260 -6.70 -9.14 13.32
CA PHE A 260 -5.41 -9.15 13.99
C PHE A 260 -4.47 -8.17 13.30
N VAL A 261 -3.88 -7.24 14.04
CA VAL A 261 -2.95 -6.23 13.52
C VAL A 261 -1.61 -6.33 14.20
N ASN A 262 -0.54 -6.40 13.42
CA ASN A 262 0.83 -6.18 13.89
C ASN A 262 1.14 -4.67 13.80
N PRO A 263 1.23 -3.92 14.93
CA PRO A 263 1.35 -2.47 14.86
C PRO A 263 2.66 -1.97 14.22
N LYS A 264 3.72 -2.78 14.32
CA LYS A 264 5.07 -2.48 13.79
C LYS A 264 5.13 -2.61 12.26
N SER A 265 4.22 -3.37 11.64
CA SER A 265 4.22 -3.57 10.18
C SER A 265 3.89 -2.29 9.40
N GLY A 266 4.41 -2.23 8.17
CA GLY A 266 4.17 -1.14 7.22
C GLY A 266 4.90 0.17 7.53
N GLY A 267 5.90 0.16 8.42
CA GLY A 267 6.50 1.42 8.92
C GLY A 267 5.53 2.14 9.85
N ASN A 268 5.07 1.44 10.89
CA ASN A 268 4.07 1.89 11.88
C ASN A 268 2.66 2.20 11.31
N GLN A 269 2.38 1.88 10.03
CA GLN A 269 1.02 1.93 9.47
C GLN A 269 0.03 1.06 10.27
N GLY A 270 0.49 -0.06 10.84
CA GLY A 270 -0.34 -0.93 11.70
C GLY A 270 -1.08 -0.17 12.82
N VAL A 271 -0.48 0.87 13.42
CA VAL A 271 -1.14 1.70 14.45
C VAL A 271 -2.33 2.49 13.85
N LYS A 272 -2.18 3.09 12.67
CA LYS A 272 -3.26 3.80 11.96
C LYS A 272 -4.40 2.85 11.56
N ILE A 273 -4.04 1.64 11.11
CA ILE A 273 -4.95 0.56 10.73
C ILE A 273 -5.77 0.08 11.93
N LEU A 274 -5.13 -0.21 13.07
CA LEU A 274 -5.77 -0.63 14.32
C LEU A 274 -6.85 0.37 14.76
N GLN A 275 -6.51 1.66 14.83
CA GLN A 275 -7.45 2.73 15.18
C GLN A 275 -8.61 2.89 14.19
N SER A 276 -8.43 2.45 12.95
CA SER A 276 -9.42 2.57 11.87
C SER A 276 -10.39 1.39 11.87
N PHE A 277 -9.91 0.16 12.09
CA PHE A 277 -10.79 -0.98 12.32
C PHE A 277 -11.63 -0.81 13.60
N MET A 278 -11.09 -0.27 14.69
CA MET A 278 -11.88 0.04 15.92
C MET A 278 -13.03 1.04 15.68
N TRP A 279 -12.90 1.92 14.68
CA TRP A 279 -13.96 2.83 14.27
C TRP A 279 -15.07 2.09 13.51
N TYR A 280 -14.73 1.28 12.50
CA TYR A 280 -15.72 0.57 11.68
C TYR A 280 -16.37 -0.61 12.39
N LEU A 281 -15.57 -1.48 13.03
CA LEU A 281 -16.03 -2.70 13.72
C LEU A 281 -16.39 -2.44 15.19
N ASN A 282 -16.84 -3.47 15.90
CA ASN A 282 -16.79 -3.47 17.36
C ASN A 282 -15.31 -3.51 17.81
N PRO A 283 -14.82 -2.62 18.69
CA PRO A 283 -13.42 -2.66 19.12
C PRO A 283 -12.98 -4.01 19.69
N ARG A 284 -13.91 -4.79 20.26
CA ARG A 284 -13.67 -6.17 20.74
C ARG A 284 -13.41 -7.19 19.63
N GLN A 285 -13.50 -6.82 18.35
CA GLN A 285 -13.08 -7.64 17.20
C GLN A 285 -11.65 -7.34 16.74
N VAL A 286 -11.00 -6.32 17.30
CA VAL A 286 -9.75 -5.74 16.78
C VAL A 286 -8.64 -5.94 17.79
N PHE A 287 -7.71 -6.83 17.47
CA PHE A 287 -6.65 -7.29 18.36
C PHE A 287 -5.29 -6.82 17.88
N ASP A 288 -4.51 -6.29 18.81
CA ASP A 288 -3.09 -6.00 18.65
C ASP A 288 -2.29 -7.28 18.92
N LEU A 289 -1.58 -7.79 17.92
CA LEU A 289 -0.80 -9.02 18.02
C LEU A 289 0.39 -8.92 18.98
N SER A 290 0.87 -7.72 19.31
CA SER A 290 1.90 -7.54 20.35
C SER A 290 1.35 -7.78 21.77
N GLN A 291 0.03 -7.88 21.94
CA GLN A 291 -0.65 -8.00 23.23
C GLN A 291 -1.19 -9.43 23.43
N GLY A 292 -0.28 -10.39 23.63
CA GLY A 292 -0.62 -11.80 23.88
C GLY A 292 -0.86 -12.67 22.65
N GLY A 293 -0.75 -12.10 21.44
CA GLY A 293 -0.89 -12.84 20.18
C GLY A 293 -2.32 -13.31 19.88
N PRO A 294 -2.51 -14.17 18.86
CA PRO A 294 -3.84 -14.50 18.35
C PRO A 294 -4.62 -15.53 19.20
N LYS A 295 -3.93 -16.33 20.02
CA LYS A 295 -4.47 -17.59 20.57
C LYS A 295 -5.65 -17.39 21.54
N GLU A 296 -5.60 -16.40 22.43
CA GLU A 296 -6.71 -16.16 23.38
C GLU A 296 -7.96 -15.67 22.64
N ALA A 297 -7.79 -14.75 21.68
CA ALA A 297 -8.88 -14.22 20.88
C ALA A 297 -9.55 -15.30 20.04
N LEU A 298 -8.78 -16.13 19.33
CA LEU A 298 -9.30 -17.27 18.56
C LEU A 298 -10.12 -18.22 19.44
N GLU A 299 -9.61 -18.59 20.61
CA GLU A 299 -10.31 -19.45 21.57
C GLU A 299 -11.56 -18.79 22.18
N MET A 300 -11.59 -17.46 22.31
CA MET A 300 -12.78 -16.72 22.76
C MET A 300 -13.88 -16.67 21.69
N TYR A 301 -13.48 -16.52 20.42
CA TYR A 301 -14.37 -16.40 19.26
C TYR A 301 -14.78 -17.74 18.65
N ARG A 302 -14.21 -18.87 19.10
CA ARG A 302 -14.40 -20.25 18.57
C ARG A 302 -15.83 -20.78 18.39
N LYS A 303 -16.85 -20.09 18.91
CA LYS A 303 -18.27 -20.47 18.80
C LYS A 303 -19.07 -19.57 17.85
N VAL A 304 -18.44 -18.58 17.23
CA VAL A 304 -19.08 -17.67 16.27
C VAL A 304 -19.20 -18.39 14.91
N PRO A 305 -20.42 -18.53 14.36
CA PRO A 305 -20.61 -19.15 13.04
C PRO A 305 -20.03 -18.26 11.95
N SER A 306 -19.59 -18.88 10.84
CA SER A 306 -19.09 -18.19 9.63
C SER A 306 -17.98 -17.15 9.89
N LEU A 307 -17.23 -17.33 10.98
CA LEU A 307 -16.14 -16.44 11.39
C LEU A 307 -15.06 -16.39 10.29
N ARG A 308 -14.70 -15.18 9.84
CA ARG A 308 -13.54 -14.92 8.99
C ARG A 308 -12.47 -14.19 9.79
N ILE A 309 -11.20 -14.38 9.44
CA ILE A 309 -10.07 -13.70 10.07
C ILE A 309 -9.45 -12.74 9.07
N LEU A 310 -8.96 -11.58 9.52
CA LEU A 310 -8.13 -10.67 8.74
C LEU A 310 -6.78 -10.48 9.45
N ALA A 311 -5.70 -10.88 8.79
CA ALA A 311 -4.33 -10.73 9.24
C ALA A 311 -3.68 -9.48 8.61
N CYS A 312 -3.43 -8.44 9.40
CA CYS A 312 -2.79 -7.20 8.96
C CYS A 312 -1.31 -7.22 9.36
N GLY A 313 -0.43 -7.55 8.41
CA GLY A 313 1.00 -7.78 8.65
C GLY A 313 1.76 -8.21 7.39
N GLY A 314 2.92 -8.83 7.57
CA GLY A 314 3.63 -9.57 6.50
C GLY A 314 3.35 -11.07 6.57
N ASP A 315 3.99 -11.86 5.71
CA ASP A 315 3.75 -13.30 5.55
C ASP A 315 3.90 -14.08 6.88
N GLY A 316 4.97 -13.86 7.65
CA GLY A 316 5.13 -14.45 9.00
C GLY A 316 4.04 -14.07 10.02
N THR A 317 3.34 -12.94 9.83
CA THR A 317 2.14 -12.60 10.63
C THR A 317 0.97 -13.52 10.30
N VAL A 318 0.83 -13.94 9.03
CA VAL A 318 -0.17 -14.92 8.59
C VAL A 318 0.21 -16.31 9.10
N GLY A 319 1.49 -16.72 8.94
CA GLY A 319 2.01 -17.99 9.45
C GLY A 319 1.79 -18.18 10.95
N TRP A 320 2.02 -17.14 11.77
CA TRP A 320 1.74 -17.19 13.22
C TRP A 320 0.26 -17.44 13.54
N ILE A 321 -0.67 -16.84 12.78
CA ILE A 321 -2.11 -17.05 12.94
C ILE A 321 -2.51 -18.47 12.50
N LEU A 322 -1.96 -18.99 11.41
CA LEU A 322 -2.19 -20.36 10.94
C LEU A 322 -1.69 -21.40 11.95
N SER A 323 -0.48 -21.24 12.49
CA SER A 323 0.05 -22.11 13.54
C SER A 323 -0.70 -21.99 14.87
N ALA A 324 -1.37 -20.86 15.15
CA ALA A 324 -2.30 -20.76 16.28
C ALA A 324 -3.64 -21.49 16.03
N LEU A 325 -4.13 -21.52 14.78
CA LEU A 325 -5.31 -22.29 14.38
C LEU A 325 -5.05 -23.81 14.47
N ASP A 326 -3.88 -24.28 14.00
CA ASP A 326 -3.41 -25.67 14.15
C ASP A 326 -3.52 -26.15 15.60
N GLN A 327 -3.05 -25.33 16.55
CA GLN A 327 -3.03 -25.65 17.98
C GLN A 327 -4.43 -25.68 18.62
N LEU A 328 -5.37 -24.89 18.11
CA LEU A 328 -6.72 -24.78 18.65
C LEU A 328 -7.72 -25.77 18.01
N ARG A 329 -7.40 -26.30 16.82
CA ARG A 329 -8.21 -27.28 16.06
C ARG A 329 -9.68 -26.86 15.96
N LEU A 330 -9.90 -25.62 15.52
CA LEU A 330 -11.24 -25.06 15.33
C LEU A 330 -11.97 -25.79 14.20
N PHE A 331 -13.26 -26.07 14.40
CA PHE A 331 -14.08 -26.78 13.42
C PHE A 331 -15.43 -26.06 13.21
N PRO A 332 -15.78 -25.65 11.98
CA PRO A 332 -14.88 -25.59 10.81
C PRO A 332 -13.73 -24.59 11.05
N PRO A 333 -12.55 -24.78 10.44
CA PRO A 333 -11.44 -23.84 10.56
C PRO A 333 -11.79 -22.52 9.83
N PRO A 334 -11.73 -21.35 10.51
CA PRO A 334 -12.10 -20.07 9.93
C PRO A 334 -11.10 -19.61 8.85
N PRO A 335 -11.54 -19.12 7.68
CA PRO A 335 -10.63 -18.69 6.62
C PRO A 335 -9.91 -17.38 6.95
N VAL A 336 -8.63 -17.27 6.57
CA VAL A 336 -7.79 -16.09 6.82
C VAL A 336 -7.61 -15.24 5.56
N ALA A 337 -8.02 -13.98 5.64
CA ALA A 337 -7.72 -12.91 4.68
C ALA A 337 -6.45 -12.15 5.07
N ILE A 338 -5.81 -11.45 4.14
CA ILE A 338 -4.52 -10.77 4.36
C ILE A 338 -4.65 -9.28 4.01
N LEU A 339 -4.20 -8.40 4.90
CA LEU A 339 -3.91 -7.00 4.57
C LEU A 339 -2.38 -6.81 4.53
N PRO A 340 -1.77 -6.66 3.34
CA PRO A 340 -0.32 -6.71 3.16
C PRO A 340 0.40 -5.45 3.69
N LEU A 341 0.92 -5.53 4.91
CA LEU A 341 1.72 -4.50 5.57
C LEU A 341 3.23 -4.84 5.62
N GLY A 342 3.65 -6.06 5.22
CA GLY A 342 5.06 -6.48 5.21
C GLY A 342 5.89 -5.92 4.04
N THR A 343 7.16 -6.29 3.95
CA THR A 343 8.04 -5.93 2.82
C THR A 343 7.85 -6.88 1.63
N GLY A 344 7.88 -8.20 1.90
CA GLY A 344 7.62 -9.28 0.93
C GLY A 344 6.18 -9.27 0.46
N ASN A 345 5.26 -9.89 1.21
CA ASN A 345 3.82 -10.05 0.94
C ASN A 345 3.50 -11.00 -0.23
N ASP A 346 4.30 -12.03 -0.44
CA ASP A 346 4.19 -12.87 -1.64
C ASP A 346 2.98 -13.80 -1.59
N LEU A 347 2.56 -14.26 -0.40
CA LEU A 347 1.26 -14.92 -0.22
C LEU A 347 0.08 -13.98 -0.55
N ALA A 348 0.21 -12.69 -0.20
CA ALA A 348 -0.82 -11.70 -0.50
C ALA A 348 -0.95 -11.40 -2.01
N ARG A 349 0.15 -11.48 -2.78
CA ARG A 349 0.10 -11.43 -4.26
C ARG A 349 -0.62 -12.65 -4.82
N THR A 350 -0.24 -13.86 -4.40
CA THR A 350 -0.88 -15.13 -4.81
C THR A 350 -2.40 -15.10 -4.58
N LEU A 351 -2.85 -14.45 -3.51
CA LEU A 351 -4.27 -14.35 -3.14
C LEU A 351 -4.97 -13.07 -3.63
N ASN A 352 -4.40 -12.35 -4.61
CA ASN A 352 -4.91 -11.10 -5.19
C ASN A 352 -5.10 -9.92 -4.22
N TRP A 353 -4.56 -9.98 -2.99
CA TRP A 353 -4.55 -8.86 -2.03
C TRP A 353 -3.50 -7.80 -2.37
N GLY A 354 -2.51 -8.16 -3.20
CA GLY A 354 -1.50 -7.26 -3.77
C GLY A 354 -0.20 -7.18 -2.97
N GLY A 355 0.78 -6.47 -3.53
CA GLY A 355 2.13 -6.38 -2.95
C GLY A 355 2.27 -5.45 -1.73
N GLY A 356 1.22 -4.73 -1.35
CA GLY A 356 1.23 -3.84 -0.20
C GLY A 356 -0.02 -2.97 -0.11
N TYR A 357 -0.36 -2.53 1.10
CA TYR A 357 -1.42 -1.55 1.35
C TYR A 357 -1.01 -0.15 0.89
N THR A 358 -1.93 0.53 0.22
CA THR A 358 -1.78 1.87 -0.39
C THR A 358 -2.96 2.78 -0.03
N ASP A 359 -3.31 2.80 1.26
CA ASP A 359 -4.45 3.55 1.80
C ASP A 359 -5.83 3.25 1.16
N GLU A 360 -6.04 2.01 0.67
CA GLU A 360 -7.35 1.50 0.23
C GLU A 360 -8.38 1.64 1.37
N PRO A 361 -9.55 2.29 1.14
CA PRO A 361 -10.51 2.54 2.22
C PRO A 361 -10.93 1.26 2.96
N ILE A 362 -10.82 1.28 4.30
CA ILE A 362 -11.15 0.14 5.18
C ILE A 362 -12.54 -0.47 4.90
N SER A 363 -13.51 0.35 4.48
CA SER A 363 -14.83 -0.12 4.04
C SER A 363 -14.75 -1.08 2.85
N LYS A 364 -13.96 -0.74 1.83
CA LYS A 364 -13.72 -1.58 0.65
C LYS A 364 -12.97 -2.87 1.02
N ILE A 365 -11.99 -2.79 1.93
CA ILE A 365 -11.29 -3.96 2.49
C ILE A 365 -12.27 -4.90 3.22
N LEU A 366 -13.14 -4.38 4.10
CA LEU A 366 -14.14 -5.19 4.80
C LEU A 366 -15.08 -5.90 3.82
N ASN A 367 -15.51 -5.21 2.76
CA ASN A 367 -16.31 -5.84 1.71
C ASN A 367 -15.54 -6.94 0.98
N HIS A 368 -14.26 -6.75 0.61
CA HIS A 368 -13.44 -7.83 0.03
C HIS A 368 -13.28 -9.04 0.98
N VAL A 369 -13.18 -8.81 2.30
CA VAL A 369 -13.10 -9.89 3.31
C VAL A 369 -14.46 -10.60 3.46
N GLU A 370 -15.58 -9.93 3.19
CA GLU A 370 -16.92 -10.52 3.19
C GLU A 370 -17.24 -11.28 1.89
N GLU A 371 -16.98 -10.66 0.74
CA GLU A 371 -17.23 -11.16 -0.62
C GLU A 371 -16.26 -12.29 -1.02
N GLY A 372 -15.00 -12.23 -0.56
CA GLY A 372 -13.90 -13.08 -1.06
C GLY A 372 -14.14 -14.60 -1.01
N MET A 373 -13.60 -15.31 -1.99
CA MET A 373 -13.69 -16.77 -2.10
C MET A 373 -12.81 -17.45 -1.06
N VAL A 374 -13.21 -18.64 -0.59
CA VAL A 374 -12.36 -19.48 0.25
C VAL A 374 -11.58 -20.43 -0.65
N VAL A 375 -10.26 -20.43 -0.52
CA VAL A 375 -9.32 -21.34 -1.20
C VAL A 375 -8.54 -22.13 -0.15
N GLN A 376 -7.90 -23.22 -0.55
CA GLN A 376 -6.93 -23.90 0.30
C GLN A 376 -5.54 -23.31 0.10
N LEU A 377 -4.69 -23.51 1.11
CA LEU A 377 -3.25 -23.41 1.02
C LEU A 377 -2.65 -24.68 1.64
N ASP A 378 -1.92 -25.47 0.85
CA ASP A 378 -1.10 -26.56 1.37
C ASP A 378 0.00 -26.02 2.31
N ARG A 379 0.33 -26.77 3.36
CA ARG A 379 1.33 -26.38 4.36
C ARG A 379 2.23 -27.55 4.68
N TRP A 380 3.50 -27.28 4.94
CA TRP A 380 4.54 -28.30 4.84
C TRP A 380 5.35 -28.39 6.12
N ASN A 381 5.45 -29.59 6.69
CA ASN A 381 6.27 -29.87 7.87
C ASN A 381 7.76 -29.86 7.50
N LEU A 382 8.59 -29.35 8.40
CA LEU A 382 10.04 -29.46 8.37
C LEU A 382 10.50 -30.27 9.58
N VAL A 383 10.80 -31.55 9.38
CA VAL A 383 11.39 -32.41 10.42
C VAL A 383 12.90 -32.40 10.25
N VAL A 384 13.62 -31.99 11.29
CA VAL A 384 15.08 -31.78 11.27
C VAL A 384 15.75 -32.70 12.28
N GLU A 385 16.68 -33.53 11.80
CA GLU A 385 17.52 -34.41 12.58
C GLU A 385 19.00 -34.11 12.27
N ARG A 386 19.93 -34.34 13.22
CA ARG A 386 21.36 -34.08 12.97
C ARG A 386 21.92 -35.12 11.99
N ASN A 387 22.70 -34.67 11.00
CA ASN A 387 23.42 -35.61 10.14
C ASN A 387 24.59 -36.22 10.93
N HIS A 388 24.57 -37.54 11.10
CA HIS A 388 25.62 -38.32 11.74
C HIS A 388 26.71 -38.80 10.75
N GLU A 389 26.53 -38.57 9.45
CA GLU A 389 27.50 -38.88 8.37
C GLU A 389 28.50 -37.72 8.13
N ALA A 390 28.29 -36.55 8.77
CA ALA A 390 29.13 -35.36 8.63
C ALA A 390 30.22 -35.30 9.72
N TRP A 391 31.34 -34.61 9.44
CA TRP A 391 32.49 -34.54 10.34
C TRP A 391 32.23 -33.49 11.43
N GLU A 392 32.86 -33.60 12.60
CA GLU A 392 32.57 -32.65 13.70
C GLU A 392 33.06 -31.23 13.38
N ASP A 393 34.13 -31.10 12.58
CA ASP A 393 34.66 -29.82 12.09
C ASP A 393 33.74 -29.12 11.07
N ASP A 394 32.78 -29.82 10.45
CA ASP A 394 31.80 -29.23 9.50
C ASP A 394 30.77 -28.31 10.19
N LYS A 395 30.72 -28.31 11.53
CA LYS A 395 29.87 -27.43 12.34
C LYS A 395 30.52 -26.04 12.53
N GLY A 396 30.66 -25.31 11.42
CA GLY A 396 31.20 -23.95 11.42
C GLY A 396 30.45 -22.97 12.32
N ASP A 397 31.16 -21.96 12.82
CA ASP A 397 30.73 -21.05 13.89
C ASP A 397 29.35 -20.39 13.67
N GLY A 398 28.61 -20.17 14.75
CA GLY A 398 27.24 -19.66 14.74
C GLY A 398 26.15 -20.63 14.24
N ALA A 399 26.50 -21.89 13.90
CA ALA A 399 25.52 -22.85 13.38
C ALA A 399 24.61 -23.45 14.48
N THR A 400 23.31 -23.44 14.19
CA THR A 400 22.23 -24.00 15.02
C THR A 400 21.90 -25.44 14.64
N ASP A 401 21.34 -26.22 15.58
CA ASP A 401 20.85 -27.58 15.32
C ASP A 401 19.33 -27.64 15.01
N ARG A 402 18.67 -26.49 14.77
CA ARG A 402 17.22 -26.39 14.50
C ARG A 402 16.89 -25.20 13.59
N LEU A 403 15.94 -25.42 12.67
CA LEU A 403 15.31 -24.34 11.90
C LEU A 403 14.42 -23.45 12.78
N PRO A 404 14.17 -22.18 12.40
CA PRO A 404 13.35 -21.25 13.18
C PRO A 404 11.85 -21.61 13.20
N LEU A 405 11.38 -22.41 12.23
CA LEU A 405 9.97 -22.83 12.08
C LEU A 405 9.89 -24.33 11.78
N ASP A 406 8.86 -25.01 12.32
CA ASP A 406 8.53 -26.42 12.05
C ASP A 406 7.62 -26.60 10.82
N VAL A 407 7.16 -25.50 10.25
CA VAL A 407 6.19 -25.46 9.14
C VAL A 407 6.44 -24.26 8.24
N PHE A 408 6.31 -24.43 6.92
CA PHE A 408 6.28 -23.33 5.96
C PHE A 408 4.96 -23.27 5.17
N ASN A 409 4.67 -22.09 4.65
CA ASN A 409 3.42 -21.70 4.02
C ASN A 409 3.66 -21.09 2.62
N ASN A 410 4.83 -20.50 2.39
CA ASN A 410 5.24 -19.89 1.12
C ASN A 410 6.38 -20.69 0.47
N TYR A 411 7.51 -20.80 1.17
CA TYR A 411 8.73 -21.45 0.66
C TYR A 411 9.78 -21.72 1.74
N PHE A 412 10.68 -22.65 1.43
CA PHE A 412 11.91 -22.95 2.17
C PHE A 412 13.09 -22.89 1.20
N SER A 413 14.19 -22.20 1.54
CA SER A 413 15.39 -22.12 0.68
C SER A 413 16.70 -22.32 1.44
N LEU A 414 17.75 -22.68 0.69
CA LEU A 414 19.11 -22.82 1.18
C LEU A 414 20.15 -22.37 0.15
N GLY A 415 21.29 -21.87 0.64
CA GLY A 415 22.34 -21.27 -0.19
C GLY A 415 22.20 -19.75 -0.30
N PHE A 416 22.45 -19.19 -1.49
CA PHE A 416 22.62 -17.74 -1.70
C PHE A 416 21.43 -16.87 -1.22
N ASP A 417 20.18 -17.22 -1.54
CA ASP A 417 18.99 -16.47 -1.09
C ASP A 417 18.88 -16.42 0.45
N ALA A 418 19.10 -17.56 1.09
CA ALA A 418 19.11 -17.66 2.54
C ALA A 418 20.28 -16.92 3.19
N HIS A 419 21.44 -16.83 2.51
CA HIS A 419 22.59 -16.07 2.98
C HIS A 419 22.32 -14.56 2.97
N VAL A 420 21.76 -14.04 1.87
CA VAL A 420 21.30 -12.64 1.76
C VAL A 420 20.20 -12.34 2.78
N THR A 421 19.27 -13.27 2.98
CA THR A 421 18.21 -13.15 4.00
C THR A 421 18.79 -13.08 5.42
N LEU A 422 19.82 -13.88 5.72
CA LEU A 422 20.50 -13.89 7.02
C LEU A 422 21.25 -12.58 7.29
N GLU A 423 22.07 -12.09 6.36
CA GLU A 423 22.79 -10.80 6.54
C GLU A 423 21.81 -9.62 6.66
N PHE A 424 20.72 -9.62 5.89
CA PHE A 424 19.63 -8.66 6.03
C PHE A 424 18.99 -8.71 7.43
N HIS A 425 18.82 -9.91 8.00
CA HIS A 425 18.27 -10.09 9.34
C HIS A 425 19.21 -9.56 10.44
N GLU A 426 20.47 -9.99 10.42
CA GLU A 426 21.51 -9.56 11.37
C GLU A 426 21.70 -8.03 11.31
N SER A 427 21.73 -7.46 10.11
CA SER A 427 21.78 -6.00 9.89
C SER A 427 20.56 -5.27 10.44
N ARG A 428 19.37 -5.87 10.30
CA ARG A 428 18.08 -5.35 10.81
C ARG A 428 18.00 -5.37 12.33
N GLU A 429 18.53 -6.42 12.97
CA GLU A 429 18.60 -6.52 14.43
C GLU A 429 19.66 -5.58 15.03
N ALA A 430 20.81 -5.44 14.36
CA ALA A 430 21.87 -4.51 14.78
C ALA A 430 21.49 -3.03 14.62
N ASN A 431 20.60 -2.67 13.68
CA ASN A 431 20.25 -1.27 13.39
C ASN A 431 18.74 -1.02 13.16
N PRO A 432 17.81 -1.33 14.09
CA PRO A 432 16.37 -1.37 13.81
C PRO A 432 15.77 -0.08 13.21
N GLU A 433 16.28 1.11 13.60
CA GLU A 433 15.81 2.40 13.09
C GLU A 433 16.12 2.63 11.60
N LYS A 434 17.14 1.96 11.04
CA LYS A 434 17.45 2.02 9.60
C LYS A 434 16.42 1.28 8.75
N PHE A 435 15.67 0.34 9.33
CA PHE A 435 14.74 -0.56 8.62
C PHE A 435 13.26 -0.18 8.79
N ASN A 436 13.00 1.09 9.14
CA ASN A 436 11.67 1.64 9.39
C ASN A 436 10.80 1.86 8.13
N SER A 437 11.32 1.64 6.92
CA SER A 437 10.64 1.90 5.65
C SER A 437 10.73 0.71 4.68
N ARG A 438 9.58 0.32 4.11
CA ARG A 438 9.48 -0.77 3.11
C ARG A 438 10.41 -0.54 1.91
N PHE A 439 10.62 0.72 1.50
CA PHE A 439 11.52 1.07 0.41
C PHE A 439 12.99 0.85 0.77
N ARG A 440 13.43 1.37 1.93
CA ARG A 440 14.80 1.17 2.46
C ARG A 440 15.10 -0.33 2.63
N ASN A 441 14.13 -1.09 3.11
CA ASN A 441 14.26 -2.54 3.31
C ASN A 441 14.47 -3.29 1.99
N LYS A 442 13.75 -2.91 0.91
CA LYS A 442 14.00 -3.46 -0.43
C LYS A 442 15.36 -3.05 -1.00
N MET A 443 15.75 -1.78 -0.85
CA MET A 443 17.04 -1.28 -1.32
C MET A 443 18.22 -1.96 -0.62
N PHE A 444 18.11 -2.22 0.68
CA PHE A 444 19.14 -2.98 1.42
C PHE A 444 19.25 -4.42 0.90
N TYR A 445 18.13 -5.14 0.78
CA TYR A 445 18.12 -6.53 0.27
C TYR A 445 18.75 -6.64 -1.12
N ALA A 446 18.41 -5.70 -2.03
CA ALA A 446 19.02 -5.61 -3.35
C ALA A 446 20.51 -5.24 -3.30
N GLY A 447 20.91 -4.38 -2.36
CA GLY A 447 22.30 -3.98 -2.13
C GLY A 447 23.18 -5.16 -1.68
N THR A 448 22.76 -5.88 -0.63
CA THR A 448 23.45 -7.08 -0.13
C THR A 448 23.53 -8.17 -1.19
N ALA A 449 22.42 -8.46 -1.91
CA ALA A 449 22.42 -9.41 -3.01
C ALA A 449 23.42 -9.02 -4.13
N PHE A 450 23.60 -7.72 -4.38
CA PHE A 450 24.53 -7.23 -5.39
C PHE A 450 25.99 -7.23 -4.90
N SER A 451 26.28 -6.96 -3.62
CA SER A 451 27.65 -7.07 -3.09
C SER A 451 28.12 -8.52 -3.08
N ASP A 452 27.29 -9.45 -2.61
CA ASP A 452 27.69 -10.85 -2.43
C ASP A 452 27.80 -11.64 -3.76
N PHE A 453 27.17 -11.12 -4.81
CA PHE A 453 27.40 -11.55 -6.20
C PHE A 453 28.88 -11.45 -6.61
N PHE A 454 29.64 -10.49 -6.04
CA PHE A 454 31.09 -10.33 -6.30
C PHE A 454 31.98 -11.05 -5.28
N THR A 455 31.55 -11.28 -4.04
CA THR A 455 32.35 -11.97 -3.00
C THR A 455 32.43 -13.47 -3.27
N GLY A 456 31.38 -14.09 -3.81
CA GLY A 456 31.38 -15.49 -4.26
C GLY A 456 31.31 -16.53 -3.13
N SER A 457 30.77 -16.16 -1.97
CA SER A 457 30.62 -16.98 -0.76
C SER A 457 29.96 -18.37 -0.97
N SER A 458 29.02 -18.49 -1.92
CA SER A 458 28.15 -19.66 -2.09
C SER A 458 28.51 -20.63 -3.25
N ARG A 459 29.74 -20.57 -3.78
CA ARG A 459 30.16 -21.29 -5.01
C ARG A 459 30.10 -22.82 -4.98
N ASP A 460 29.99 -23.43 -3.81
CA ASP A 460 30.03 -24.89 -3.61
C ASP A 460 28.80 -25.43 -2.86
N LEU A 461 27.58 -24.93 -3.10
CA LEU A 461 26.37 -25.49 -2.48
C LEU A 461 26.15 -26.96 -2.90
N SER A 462 26.09 -27.21 -4.21
CA SER A 462 25.70 -28.52 -4.79
C SER A 462 26.58 -29.70 -4.37
N LYS A 463 27.85 -29.46 -4.02
CA LYS A 463 28.79 -30.49 -3.53
C LYS A 463 28.47 -31.02 -2.13
N HIS A 464 27.70 -30.29 -1.33
CA HIS A 464 27.51 -30.55 0.10
C HIS A 464 26.06 -30.89 0.48
N ILE A 465 25.23 -31.22 -0.51
CA ILE A 465 23.82 -31.60 -0.32
C ILE A 465 23.46 -32.88 -1.08
N ARG A 466 22.70 -33.77 -0.43
CA ARG A 466 21.94 -34.85 -1.08
C ARG A 466 20.46 -34.48 -1.13
N VAL A 467 19.79 -34.65 -2.27
CA VAL A 467 18.37 -34.28 -2.42
C VAL A 467 17.61 -35.40 -3.10
N VAL A 468 16.69 -36.03 -2.38
CA VAL A 468 15.80 -37.08 -2.89
C VAL A 468 14.36 -36.57 -2.85
N CYS A 469 13.65 -36.64 -3.98
CA CYS A 469 12.25 -36.19 -4.12
C CYS A 469 11.39 -37.37 -4.58
N ASP A 470 10.36 -37.73 -3.81
CA ASP A 470 9.49 -38.91 -4.04
C ASP A 470 10.26 -40.22 -4.33
N GLY A 471 11.49 -40.35 -3.82
CA GLY A 471 12.39 -41.48 -4.02
C GLY A 471 13.40 -41.33 -5.17
N MET A 472 13.29 -40.30 -6.02
CA MET A 472 14.28 -39.98 -7.06
C MET A 472 15.42 -39.13 -6.49
N ASP A 473 16.66 -39.60 -6.60
CA ASP A 473 17.85 -38.81 -6.23
C ASP A 473 18.20 -37.81 -7.35
N LEU A 474 18.26 -36.52 -6.99
CA LEU A 474 18.50 -35.41 -7.90
C LEU A 474 19.93 -34.83 -7.78
N THR A 475 20.78 -35.40 -6.93
CA THR A 475 22.08 -34.82 -6.59
C THR A 475 23.03 -34.71 -7.77
N ALA A 476 23.02 -35.68 -8.69
CA ALA A 476 23.80 -35.57 -9.94
C ALA A 476 23.38 -34.32 -10.76
N LYS A 477 22.07 -34.18 -11.07
CA LYS A 477 21.50 -33.01 -11.78
C LYS A 477 21.83 -31.69 -11.06
N ILE A 478 21.77 -31.67 -9.73
CA ILE A 478 22.10 -30.49 -8.91
C ILE A 478 23.59 -30.13 -8.96
N GLN A 479 24.48 -31.13 -9.04
CA GLN A 479 25.93 -30.96 -9.15
C GLN A 479 26.35 -30.52 -10.56
N ASP A 480 25.81 -31.14 -11.60
CA ASP A 480 26.07 -30.83 -13.01
C ASP A 480 25.65 -29.38 -13.35
N LEU A 481 24.46 -28.97 -12.90
CA LEU A 481 23.95 -27.60 -13.05
C LEU A 481 24.65 -26.57 -12.14
N LYS A 482 25.53 -27.01 -11.21
CA LYS A 482 26.33 -26.15 -10.31
C LYS A 482 25.49 -25.11 -9.57
N LEU A 483 24.35 -25.56 -9.05
CA LEU A 483 23.37 -24.71 -8.37
C LEU A 483 23.93 -24.10 -7.08
N GLN A 484 23.62 -22.83 -6.84
CA GLN A 484 24.11 -22.01 -5.71
C GLN A 484 22.99 -21.56 -4.78
N CYS A 485 21.73 -21.75 -5.19
CA CYS A 485 20.55 -21.70 -4.33
C CYS A 485 19.59 -22.83 -4.75
N LEU A 486 18.92 -23.42 -3.77
CA LEU A 486 17.84 -24.39 -3.97
C LEU A 486 16.61 -23.88 -3.21
N VAL A 487 15.44 -23.87 -3.86
CA VAL A 487 14.19 -23.39 -3.28
C VAL A 487 13.10 -24.47 -3.42
N PHE A 488 12.37 -24.68 -2.34
CA PHE A 488 11.17 -25.50 -2.26
C PHE A 488 9.99 -24.54 -2.16
N LEU A 489 9.19 -24.46 -3.22
CA LEU A 489 8.07 -23.52 -3.33
C LEU A 489 6.76 -24.23 -3.00
N ASN A 490 5.83 -23.47 -2.42
CA ASN A 490 4.43 -23.85 -2.22
C ASN A 490 3.45 -22.76 -2.76
N ILE A 491 3.98 -21.64 -3.26
CA ILE A 491 3.18 -20.58 -3.89
C ILE A 491 3.86 -20.05 -5.17
N PRO A 492 3.10 -19.58 -6.18
CA PRO A 492 3.65 -19.03 -7.44
C PRO A 492 4.41 -17.70 -7.33
N ARG A 493 4.64 -17.17 -6.11
CA ARG A 493 5.21 -15.84 -5.88
C ARG A 493 6.38 -15.90 -4.90
N TYR A 494 7.49 -15.33 -5.31
CA TYR A 494 8.76 -15.33 -4.59
C TYR A 494 9.47 -13.98 -4.75
N CYS A 495 10.44 -13.69 -3.89
CA CYS A 495 11.30 -12.49 -3.97
C CYS A 495 10.55 -11.19 -4.32
N ALA A 496 9.50 -10.87 -3.57
CA ALA A 496 8.64 -9.70 -3.77
C ALA A 496 7.84 -9.65 -5.10
N GLY A 497 7.61 -10.78 -5.77
CA GLY A 497 6.53 -10.98 -6.72
C GLY A 497 6.89 -11.71 -8.01
N THR A 498 8.14 -12.14 -8.17
CA THR A 498 8.60 -12.92 -9.33
C THR A 498 7.91 -14.30 -9.35
N MET A 499 7.87 -14.93 -10.53
CA MET A 499 7.23 -16.24 -10.74
C MET A 499 8.30 -17.28 -11.08
N PRO A 500 9.05 -17.80 -10.09
CA PRO A 500 10.26 -18.58 -10.32
C PRO A 500 10.05 -19.85 -11.15
N TRP A 501 8.91 -20.52 -11.05
CA TRP A 501 8.57 -21.69 -11.87
C TRP A 501 8.28 -21.35 -13.34
N GLY A 502 7.85 -20.11 -13.62
CA GLY A 502 7.35 -19.69 -14.93
C GLY A 502 6.16 -20.52 -15.43
N ASN A 503 5.91 -20.45 -16.74
CA ASN A 503 4.92 -21.30 -17.42
C ASN A 503 5.64 -22.57 -17.94
N PRO A 504 5.20 -23.79 -17.61
CA PRO A 504 5.87 -25.02 -18.06
C PRO A 504 5.46 -25.49 -19.46
N GLY A 505 4.40 -24.93 -20.06
CA GLY A 505 3.69 -25.47 -21.23
C GLY A 505 4.45 -25.64 -22.56
N GLU A 506 5.76 -25.35 -22.61
CA GLU A 506 6.63 -25.71 -23.73
C GLU A 506 7.29 -27.10 -23.57
N HIS A 507 7.28 -27.66 -22.35
CA HIS A 507 7.84 -28.97 -22.03
C HIS A 507 6.87 -29.76 -21.13
N HIS A 508 6.40 -30.91 -21.61
CA HIS A 508 5.39 -31.77 -20.95
C HIS A 508 5.88 -32.49 -19.67
N ASP A 509 7.04 -32.14 -19.13
CA ASP A 509 7.64 -32.79 -17.96
C ASP A 509 7.08 -32.28 -16.62
N PHE A 510 6.35 -31.16 -16.62
CA PHE A 510 5.88 -30.46 -15.41
C PHE A 510 4.49 -29.85 -15.56
N GLU A 511 3.67 -29.95 -14.52
CA GLU A 511 2.37 -29.28 -14.43
C GLU A 511 2.50 -27.80 -13.99
N PRO A 512 1.47 -26.96 -14.25
CA PRO A 512 1.42 -25.60 -13.73
C PRO A 512 1.42 -25.56 -12.20
N GLN A 513 2.28 -24.72 -11.63
CA GLN A 513 2.43 -24.57 -10.18
C GLN A 513 1.12 -24.14 -9.50
N ARG A 514 0.78 -24.84 -8.42
CA ARG A 514 -0.40 -24.57 -7.59
C ARG A 514 -0.01 -24.34 -6.12
N HIS A 515 -1.00 -24.30 -5.25
CA HIS A 515 -0.84 -24.13 -3.79
C HIS A 515 -1.91 -24.91 -3.01
N ASP A 516 -2.56 -25.86 -3.69
CA ASP A 516 -3.79 -26.55 -3.27
C ASP A 516 -3.94 -27.95 -3.92
N ASP A 517 -2.83 -28.54 -4.38
CA ASP A 517 -2.73 -29.83 -5.06
C ASP A 517 -1.96 -30.92 -4.28
N GLY A 518 -1.36 -30.55 -3.15
CA GLY A 518 -0.53 -31.41 -2.31
C GLY A 518 0.88 -31.63 -2.83
N CYS A 519 1.45 -30.72 -3.62
CA CYS A 519 2.81 -30.78 -4.17
C CYS A 519 3.71 -29.59 -3.74
N ILE A 520 5.02 -29.79 -3.86
CA ILE A 520 6.09 -28.76 -3.80
C ILE A 520 6.79 -28.71 -5.15
N GLU A 521 7.02 -27.52 -5.68
CA GLU A 521 7.96 -27.29 -6.78
C GLU A 521 9.39 -27.15 -6.24
N VAL A 522 10.29 -28.01 -6.72
CA VAL A 522 11.72 -27.99 -6.39
C VAL A 522 12.45 -27.29 -7.52
N ILE A 523 13.05 -26.14 -7.22
CA ILE A 523 13.69 -25.29 -8.23
C ILE A 523 15.11 -24.88 -7.85
N GLY A 524 16.02 -25.00 -8.80
CA GLY A 524 17.42 -24.63 -8.67
C GLY A 524 17.72 -23.24 -9.23
N PHE A 525 18.70 -22.54 -8.66
CA PHE A 525 19.26 -21.33 -9.26
C PHE A 525 20.78 -21.36 -9.38
N THR A 526 21.24 -21.03 -10.59
CA THR A 526 22.56 -20.44 -10.84
C THR A 526 22.49 -18.93 -10.62
N MET A 527 23.64 -18.27 -10.42
CA MET A 527 23.68 -16.79 -10.29
C MET A 527 23.08 -16.05 -11.50
N ALA A 528 23.20 -16.60 -12.70
CA ALA A 528 22.57 -16.03 -13.90
C ALA A 528 21.04 -16.11 -13.84
N SER A 529 20.47 -17.28 -13.50
CA SER A 529 19.02 -17.44 -13.35
C SER A 529 18.44 -16.59 -12.20
N LEU A 530 19.15 -16.45 -11.08
CA LEU A 530 18.71 -15.65 -9.94
C LEU A 530 18.67 -14.14 -10.29
N ALA A 531 19.63 -13.66 -11.08
CA ALA A 531 19.58 -12.30 -11.63
C ALA A 531 18.44 -12.14 -12.66
N ALA A 532 18.20 -13.15 -13.51
CA ALA A 532 17.16 -13.13 -14.54
C ALA A 532 15.73 -13.09 -13.98
N LEU A 533 15.48 -13.59 -12.76
CA LEU A 533 14.17 -13.52 -12.09
C LEU A 533 13.53 -12.11 -12.10
N GLN A 534 14.34 -11.07 -11.96
CA GLN A 534 13.86 -9.68 -11.86
C GLN A 534 13.41 -9.10 -13.22
N VAL A 535 13.76 -9.76 -14.34
CA VAL A 535 13.34 -9.40 -15.71
C VAL A 535 12.39 -10.44 -16.32
N GLY A 536 11.72 -11.25 -15.48
CA GLY A 536 10.74 -12.25 -15.91
C GLY A 536 11.30 -13.64 -16.23
N GLY A 537 12.59 -13.88 -15.99
CA GLY A 537 13.19 -15.22 -16.09
C GLY A 537 12.66 -16.19 -15.03
N HIS A 538 12.94 -17.48 -15.24
CA HIS A 538 12.61 -18.58 -14.33
C HIS A 538 13.88 -19.26 -13.79
N GLY A 539 13.72 -20.16 -12.82
CA GLY A 539 14.79 -21.06 -12.36
C GLY A 539 14.85 -22.39 -13.10
N GLU A 540 15.79 -23.25 -12.70
CA GLU A 540 15.94 -24.62 -13.22
C GLU A 540 14.92 -25.56 -12.56
N ARG A 541 13.94 -26.04 -13.33
CA ARG A 541 12.90 -26.96 -12.82
C ARG A 541 13.52 -28.34 -12.51
N LEU A 542 13.52 -28.74 -11.24
CA LEU A 542 14.15 -29.98 -10.81
C LEU A 542 13.13 -31.12 -10.67
N HIS A 543 12.06 -30.89 -9.90
CA HIS A 543 10.96 -31.84 -9.66
C HIS A 543 9.70 -31.09 -9.20
N GLN A 544 8.54 -31.73 -9.31
CA GLN A 544 7.34 -31.39 -8.53
C GLN A 544 6.98 -32.64 -7.69
N CYS A 545 6.91 -32.56 -6.36
CA CYS A 545 6.93 -33.75 -5.49
C CYS A 545 6.11 -33.62 -4.19
N ARG A 546 5.87 -34.74 -3.50
CA ARG A 546 5.09 -34.83 -2.25
C ARG A 546 5.91 -35.09 -0.99
N GLU A 547 7.12 -35.62 -1.13
CA GLU A 547 8.06 -35.83 -0.03
C GLU A 547 9.49 -35.52 -0.50
N VAL A 548 10.23 -34.76 0.33
CA VAL A 548 11.64 -34.46 0.08
C VAL A 548 12.48 -34.92 1.26
N LEU A 549 13.59 -35.59 0.98
CA LEU A 549 14.68 -35.86 1.92
C LEU A 549 15.93 -35.10 1.48
N LEU A 550 16.25 -34.03 2.21
CA LEU A 550 17.44 -33.20 2.04
C LEU A 550 18.47 -33.58 3.11
N THR A 551 19.64 -34.07 2.71
CA THR A 551 20.79 -34.24 3.63
C THR A 551 21.80 -33.13 3.37
N THR A 552 22.29 -32.47 4.41
CA THR A 552 23.42 -31.53 4.31
C THR A 552 24.65 -32.06 5.04
N PHE A 553 25.82 -31.89 4.43
CA PHE A 553 27.10 -32.37 4.96
C PHE A 553 27.94 -31.28 5.62
N LYS A 554 27.56 -30.00 5.46
CA LYS A 554 28.18 -28.86 6.15
C LYS A 554 27.14 -27.91 6.73
N SER A 555 27.59 -26.97 7.55
CA SER A 555 26.75 -25.83 7.98
C SER A 555 26.37 -24.94 6.79
N ILE A 556 25.08 -24.69 6.58
CA ILE A 556 24.52 -23.99 5.41
C ILE A 556 23.49 -22.92 5.87
N PRO A 557 23.51 -21.70 5.29
CA PRO A 557 22.41 -20.74 5.46
C PRO A 557 21.10 -21.26 4.86
N MET A 558 20.02 -21.19 5.64
CA MET A 558 18.66 -21.60 5.25
C MET A 558 17.63 -20.56 5.71
N GLN A 559 16.52 -20.40 4.99
CA GLN A 559 15.39 -19.58 5.43
C GLN A 559 14.05 -20.27 5.23
N VAL A 560 13.12 -20.02 6.15
CA VAL A 560 11.76 -20.58 6.16
C VAL A 560 10.75 -19.43 6.17
N ASP A 561 9.95 -19.28 5.13
CA ASP A 561 9.00 -18.15 4.93
C ASP A 561 9.62 -16.74 5.15
N GLY A 562 10.94 -16.60 4.95
CA GLY A 562 11.70 -15.36 5.16
C GLY A 562 12.31 -15.18 6.56
N GLU A 563 12.20 -16.15 7.47
CA GLU A 563 12.94 -16.20 8.73
C GLU A 563 14.21 -17.06 8.55
N PRO A 564 15.43 -16.48 8.64
CA PRO A 564 16.68 -17.18 8.32
C PRO A 564 17.37 -17.82 9.53
N CYS A 565 18.29 -18.74 9.24
CA CYS A 565 19.26 -19.28 10.20
C CYS A 565 20.49 -19.84 9.48
N LYS A 566 21.58 -20.05 10.21
CA LYS A 566 22.68 -20.93 9.81
C LYS A 566 22.43 -22.30 10.47
N LEU A 567 22.10 -23.32 9.68
CA LEU A 567 21.83 -24.67 10.19
C LEU A 567 23.08 -25.55 10.02
N GLY A 568 23.41 -26.36 11.03
CA GLY A 568 24.47 -27.36 10.96
C GLY A 568 24.13 -28.55 10.03
N PRO A 569 25.08 -29.49 9.84
CA PRO A 569 24.85 -30.71 9.05
C PRO A 569 23.62 -31.48 9.54
N SER A 570 22.61 -31.62 8.68
CA SER A 570 21.26 -32.08 9.06
C SER A 570 20.63 -32.97 8.01
N VAL A 571 19.75 -33.88 8.45
CA VAL A 571 18.76 -34.55 7.61
C VAL A 571 17.43 -33.82 7.81
N ILE A 572 16.88 -33.29 6.72
CA ILE A 572 15.65 -32.51 6.72
C ILE A 572 14.63 -33.25 5.86
N LYS A 573 13.53 -33.67 6.48
CA LYS A 573 12.38 -34.28 5.80
C LYS A 573 11.26 -33.26 5.65
N ILE A 574 10.85 -33.03 4.40
CA ILE A 574 9.73 -32.17 4.02
C ILE A 574 8.54 -33.05 3.65
N SER A 575 7.37 -32.78 4.21
CA SER A 575 6.14 -33.55 3.96
C SER A 575 4.87 -32.74 4.24
N LEU A 576 3.77 -33.05 3.55
CA LEU A 576 2.51 -32.33 3.68
C LEU A 576 1.95 -32.42 5.11
N ARG A 577 1.56 -31.28 5.70
CA ARG A 577 1.04 -31.14 7.07
C ARG A 577 -0.48 -31.14 7.10
N ASN A 578 -1.07 -30.16 6.42
CA ASN A 578 -2.51 -29.96 6.26
C ASN A 578 -2.76 -28.88 5.19
N GLN A 579 -4.04 -28.71 4.83
CA GLN A 579 -4.52 -27.55 4.09
C GLN A 579 -5.15 -26.52 5.04
N ALA A 580 -4.92 -25.25 4.77
CA ALA A 580 -5.50 -24.12 5.50
C ALA A 580 -6.48 -23.33 4.62
N ASN A 581 -7.66 -23.05 5.16
CA ASN A 581 -8.62 -22.14 4.54
C ASN A 581 -8.06 -20.71 4.50
N LEU A 582 -7.87 -20.13 3.32
CA LEU A 582 -7.55 -18.71 3.11
C LEU A 582 -8.65 -18.01 2.32
N VAL A 583 -8.72 -16.68 2.43
CA VAL A 583 -9.62 -15.85 1.61
C VAL A 583 -8.84 -15.27 0.44
N GLN A 584 -9.23 -15.60 -0.79
CA GLN A 584 -8.73 -14.95 -1.99
C GLN A 584 -9.58 -13.70 -2.29
N LYS A 585 -8.93 -12.56 -2.57
CA LYS A 585 -9.64 -11.35 -3.02
C LYS A 585 -10.20 -11.60 -4.42
N THR A 586 -11.52 -11.53 -4.55
CA THR A 586 -12.21 -11.74 -5.83
C THR A 586 -11.85 -10.62 -6.81
N LYS A 587 -11.21 -10.96 -7.92
CA LYS A 587 -11.22 -10.11 -9.12
C LYS A 587 -12.69 -9.93 -9.52
N ARG A 588 -13.18 -8.69 -9.64
CA ARG A 588 -14.60 -8.42 -9.92
C ARG A 588 -14.90 -8.70 -11.39
N ARG A 589 -15.29 -9.94 -11.69
CA ARG A 589 -15.90 -10.33 -12.97
C ARG A 589 -17.36 -9.87 -12.96
N THR A 590 -17.73 -8.90 -13.80
CA THR A 590 -19.04 -8.26 -13.77
C THR A 590 -20.13 -9.17 -14.35
N SER A 591 -20.84 -9.86 -13.45
CA SER A 591 -22.17 -10.48 -13.63
C SER A 591 -22.44 -11.35 -14.87
N VAL A 592 -22.47 -12.68 -14.68
CA VAL A 592 -23.60 -13.59 -14.98
C VAL A 592 -23.29 -14.98 -14.41
N PRO A 593 -24.26 -15.71 -13.83
CA PRO A 593 -24.04 -17.08 -13.38
C PRO A 593 -24.18 -18.10 -14.52
N LEU A 594 -23.11 -18.83 -14.81
CA LEU A 594 -23.14 -20.07 -15.59
C LEU A 594 -22.57 -21.21 -14.74
N LEU A 595 -23.20 -22.38 -14.81
CA LEU A 595 -22.65 -23.62 -14.25
C LEU A 595 -21.43 -24.02 -15.08
N ASN A 596 -20.49 -24.75 -14.45
CA ASN A 596 -19.34 -25.44 -15.06
C ASN A 596 -18.82 -24.84 -16.38
N ASP A 597 -17.77 -24.02 -16.29
CA ASP A 597 -16.44 -24.55 -16.62
C ASP A 597 -15.32 -23.60 -16.22
N GLN A 598 -14.12 -24.17 -16.06
CA GLN A 598 -12.87 -23.42 -16.15
C GLN A 598 -12.59 -23.09 -17.62
N GLN A 599 -13.39 -22.20 -18.22
CA GLN A 599 -12.98 -21.63 -19.51
C GLN A 599 -11.68 -20.83 -19.29
N PRO A 600 -10.63 -21.08 -20.08
CA PRO A 600 -9.41 -20.29 -20.02
C PRO A 600 -9.70 -18.83 -20.39
N VAL A 601 -8.74 -17.95 -20.11
CA VAL A 601 -8.73 -16.61 -20.72
C VAL A 601 -8.75 -16.82 -22.24
N PRO A 602 -9.66 -16.17 -23.01
CA PRO A 602 -9.71 -16.38 -24.45
C PRO A 602 -8.36 -16.07 -25.08
N ASP A 603 -7.78 -17.05 -25.79
CA ASP A 603 -6.42 -16.99 -26.34
C ASP A 603 -6.17 -15.71 -27.15
N ARG A 604 -7.23 -15.19 -27.78
CA ARG A 604 -7.26 -13.90 -28.48
C ARG A 604 -8.61 -13.21 -28.27
N LEU A 605 -8.59 -11.99 -27.74
CA LEU A 605 -9.73 -11.07 -27.75
C LEU A 605 -9.79 -10.32 -29.07
N ARG A 606 -11.01 -10.00 -29.54
CA ARG A 606 -11.27 -9.18 -30.72
C ARG A 606 -12.03 -7.93 -30.28
N LEU A 607 -11.31 -6.83 -30.13
CA LEU A 607 -11.81 -5.61 -29.49
C LEU A 607 -12.07 -4.52 -30.52
N ARG A 608 -13.28 -3.96 -30.52
CA ARG A 608 -13.63 -2.77 -31.31
C ARG A 608 -13.04 -1.55 -30.63
N VAL A 609 -12.21 -0.79 -31.34
CA VAL A 609 -11.59 0.43 -30.82
C VAL A 609 -12.41 1.62 -31.27
N ASN A 610 -12.93 2.40 -30.31
CA ASN A 610 -13.66 3.65 -30.55
C ASN A 610 -12.89 4.82 -29.91
N ARG A 611 -12.88 5.99 -30.57
CA ARG A 611 -12.24 7.21 -30.08
C ARG A 611 -13.27 8.26 -29.65
N ILE A 612 -12.94 9.04 -28.62
CA ILE A 612 -13.77 10.09 -28.02
C ILE A 612 -12.97 11.40 -28.01
N SER A 613 -13.61 12.55 -28.22
CA SER A 613 -12.92 13.85 -28.14
C SER A 613 -12.84 14.38 -26.71
N MET A 614 -11.90 15.29 -26.44
CA MET A 614 -11.84 15.99 -25.16
C MET A 614 -13.16 16.71 -24.81
N HIS A 615 -13.83 17.28 -25.82
CA HIS A 615 -15.08 18.02 -25.65
C HIS A 615 -16.24 17.11 -25.21
N ASP A 616 -16.42 15.99 -25.91
CA ASP A 616 -17.49 15.03 -25.56
C ASP A 616 -17.22 14.40 -24.20
N TYR A 617 -15.95 14.09 -23.88
CA TYR A 617 -15.56 13.60 -22.57
C TYR A 617 -15.88 14.62 -21.47
N GLU A 618 -15.47 15.88 -21.60
CA GLU A 618 -15.76 16.91 -20.60
C GLU A 618 -17.27 17.10 -20.39
N ALA A 619 -18.05 17.11 -21.47
CA ALA A 619 -19.51 17.27 -21.41
C ALA A 619 -20.27 16.03 -20.88
N LEU A 620 -19.84 14.81 -21.25
CA LEU A 620 -20.65 13.59 -21.12
C LEU A 620 -20.00 12.49 -20.26
N HIS A 621 -18.80 12.65 -19.69
CA HIS A 621 -18.15 11.56 -18.93
C HIS A 621 -19.00 10.97 -17.79
N TYR A 622 -19.89 11.76 -17.18
CA TYR A 622 -20.85 11.30 -16.15
C TYR A 622 -22.05 10.49 -16.69
N ASP A 623 -22.24 10.39 -18.00
CA ASP A 623 -23.36 9.73 -18.67
C ASP A 623 -22.81 8.73 -19.71
N LYS A 624 -22.56 7.50 -19.26
CA LYS A 624 -21.85 6.48 -20.04
C LYS A 624 -22.50 6.18 -21.38
N GLU A 625 -23.83 6.14 -21.45
CA GLU A 625 -24.54 5.74 -22.67
C GLU A 625 -24.36 6.82 -23.75
N LYS A 626 -24.56 8.10 -23.40
CA LYS A 626 -24.31 9.22 -24.33
C LYS A 626 -22.84 9.34 -24.75
N LEU A 627 -21.89 9.04 -23.86
CA LEU A 627 -20.47 9.06 -24.24
C LEU A 627 -20.12 7.92 -25.21
N ARG A 628 -20.76 6.75 -25.10
CA ARG A 628 -20.62 5.65 -26.07
C ARG A 628 -21.24 6.03 -27.42
N GLU A 629 -22.42 6.65 -27.42
CA GLU A 629 -23.08 7.16 -28.64
C GLU A 629 -22.26 8.26 -29.34
N ALA A 630 -21.57 9.12 -28.58
CA ALA A 630 -20.68 10.16 -29.10
C ALA A 630 -19.33 9.62 -29.62
N SER A 631 -18.99 8.35 -29.36
CA SER A 631 -17.71 7.77 -29.77
C SER A 631 -17.68 7.42 -31.27
N LEU A 632 -16.52 7.65 -31.90
CA LEU A 632 -16.29 7.37 -33.31
C LEU A 632 -15.50 6.06 -33.47
N PRO A 633 -15.93 5.10 -34.33
CA PRO A 633 -15.16 3.88 -34.55
C PRO A 633 -13.82 4.17 -35.24
N LEU A 634 -12.75 3.58 -34.71
CA LEU A 634 -11.39 3.70 -35.22
C LEU A 634 -10.90 2.40 -35.89
N GLY A 635 -11.27 1.24 -35.36
CA GLY A 635 -10.90 -0.06 -35.95
C GLY A 635 -11.22 -1.25 -35.06
N VAL A 636 -10.58 -2.38 -35.33
CA VAL A 636 -10.67 -3.61 -34.51
C VAL A 636 -9.28 -4.18 -34.32
N ILE A 637 -8.85 -4.36 -33.07
CA ILE A 637 -7.59 -5.07 -32.75
C ILE A 637 -7.88 -6.52 -32.37
N VAL A 638 -6.90 -7.38 -32.59
CA VAL A 638 -6.86 -8.75 -32.05
C VAL A 638 -5.60 -8.90 -31.21
N VAL A 639 -5.77 -9.23 -29.93
CA VAL A 639 -4.72 -9.26 -28.89
C VAL A 639 -4.93 -10.45 -27.95
N PRO A 640 -3.88 -11.07 -27.38
CA PRO A 640 -4.02 -12.04 -26.28
C PRO A 640 -4.87 -11.50 -25.12
N GLY A 641 -5.66 -12.37 -24.46
CA GLY A 641 -6.58 -11.92 -23.42
C GLY A 641 -5.91 -11.42 -22.13
N ASP A 642 -4.62 -11.71 -21.95
CA ASP A 642 -3.73 -11.24 -20.89
C ASP A 642 -2.85 -10.06 -21.33
N SER A 643 -3.17 -9.38 -22.45
CA SER A 643 -2.43 -8.20 -22.90
C SER A 643 -2.59 -7.00 -21.96
N ASP A 644 -1.48 -6.33 -21.67
CA ASP A 644 -1.46 -4.98 -21.12
C ASP A 644 -1.87 -3.92 -22.16
N LEU A 645 -2.04 -2.67 -21.70
CA LEU A 645 -2.45 -1.57 -22.57
C LEU A 645 -1.32 -1.03 -23.44
N GLU A 646 -0.06 -1.27 -23.11
CA GLU A 646 1.09 -0.90 -23.94
C GLU A 646 1.15 -1.79 -25.20
N THR A 647 0.89 -3.08 -25.05
CA THR A 647 0.68 -4.05 -26.13
C THR A 647 -0.54 -3.67 -26.98
N CYS A 648 -1.66 -3.31 -26.35
CA CYS A 648 -2.85 -2.84 -27.07
C CYS A 648 -2.60 -1.54 -27.83
N ARG A 649 -1.83 -0.60 -27.26
CA ARG A 649 -1.39 0.65 -27.91
C ARG A 649 -0.58 0.35 -29.17
N ALA A 650 0.40 -0.55 -29.10
CA ALA A 650 1.18 -0.94 -30.27
C ALA A 650 0.33 -1.57 -31.40
N HIS A 651 -0.79 -2.22 -31.06
CA HIS A 651 -1.75 -2.72 -32.05
C HIS A 651 -2.67 -1.60 -32.61
N ILE A 652 -3.08 -0.64 -31.78
CA ILE A 652 -3.85 0.55 -32.22
C ILE A 652 -3.00 1.48 -33.11
N GLU A 653 -1.72 1.64 -32.80
CA GLU A 653 -0.80 2.48 -33.57
C GLU A 653 -0.51 1.85 -34.95
N ARG A 654 -0.35 0.52 -35.03
CA ARG A 654 -0.28 -0.22 -36.32
C ARG A 654 -1.56 -0.09 -37.17
N LEU A 655 -2.75 -0.09 -36.57
CA LEU A 655 -4.01 0.21 -37.29
C LEU A 655 -4.02 1.61 -37.94
N GLN A 656 -3.09 2.50 -37.58
CA GLN A 656 -2.94 3.83 -38.21
C GLN A 656 -1.81 3.89 -39.26
N GLU A 657 -1.05 2.80 -39.41
CA GLU A 657 0.05 2.66 -40.38
C GLU A 657 -0.38 1.80 -41.58
N ASP A 658 -1.23 0.79 -41.35
CA ASP A 658 -1.84 -0.08 -42.38
C ASP A 658 -2.95 0.60 -43.22
N PHE A 659 -2.89 1.93 -43.41
CA PHE A 659 -3.77 2.69 -44.31
C PHE A 659 -3.02 3.22 -45.54
N PRO A 660 -2.62 2.36 -46.51
CA PRO A 660 -2.16 2.81 -47.80
C PRO A 660 -3.32 3.42 -48.60
N ALA A 661 -3.07 4.55 -49.26
CA ALA A 661 -4.04 5.11 -50.19
C ALA A 661 -4.10 4.27 -51.48
N TYR A 662 -5.19 3.52 -51.69
CA TYR A 662 -5.94 3.34 -52.95
C TYR A 662 -7.20 2.45 -52.66
N PRO A 663 -8.25 2.41 -53.51
CA PRO A 663 -9.59 2.04 -53.06
C PRO A 663 -10.08 0.62 -53.40
N THR A 664 -10.93 0.09 -52.52
CA THR A 664 -11.89 -1.03 -52.71
C THR A 664 -11.33 -2.46 -52.78
N ILE A 665 -11.81 -3.34 -51.88
CA ILE A 665 -12.75 -4.45 -52.17
C ILE A 665 -13.14 -5.12 -50.83
N LEU A 666 -14.27 -4.71 -50.26
CA LEU A 666 -15.11 -5.48 -49.32
C LEU A 666 -16.44 -4.75 -49.04
N GLN A 667 -17.16 -4.45 -50.13
CA GLN A 667 -18.62 -4.24 -50.09
C GLN A 667 -19.29 -5.45 -50.72
N ARG A 668 -20.54 -5.71 -50.30
CA ARG A 668 -21.27 -6.99 -50.42
C ARG A 668 -20.73 -8.04 -49.43
N LEU A 669 -21.58 -8.82 -48.75
CA LEU A 669 -23.03 -8.97 -48.89
C LEU A 669 -23.75 -8.55 -47.60
N ASP A 670 -24.76 -7.70 -47.74
CA ASP A 670 -26.12 -7.96 -47.23
C ASP A 670 -27.10 -7.00 -47.94
N LEU A 671 -28.34 -7.43 -48.11
CA LEU A 671 -29.39 -6.72 -48.87
C LEU A 671 -30.76 -6.97 -48.26
N LYS A 672 -31.60 -5.92 -48.25
CA LYS A 672 -33.00 -5.86 -47.78
C LYS A 672 -33.17 -5.84 -46.25
N GLU A 673 -34.10 -5.05 -45.68
CA GLU A 673 -34.90 -3.95 -46.26
C GLU A 673 -35.30 -2.92 -45.20
N ASP A 674 -35.54 -1.68 -45.64
CA ASP A 674 -36.07 -0.50 -44.91
C ASP A 674 -35.32 0.04 -43.67
N GLY A 675 -35.48 1.35 -43.40
CA GLY A 675 -35.16 1.94 -42.08
C GLY A 675 -34.04 2.98 -41.95
N THR A 676 -33.75 3.81 -42.97
CA THR A 676 -33.04 5.11 -42.84
C THR A 676 -31.79 5.17 -41.92
N ALA A 677 -30.62 4.79 -42.44
CA ALA A 677 -29.33 5.13 -41.82
C ALA A 677 -28.45 5.93 -42.80
N ARG A 678 -27.84 7.04 -42.33
CA ARG A 678 -26.77 7.72 -43.08
C ARG A 678 -25.47 6.92 -42.92
N PRO A 679 -24.64 6.75 -43.97
CA PRO A 679 -23.34 6.09 -43.82
C PRO A 679 -22.44 6.93 -42.90
N GLN A 680 -22.10 6.38 -41.75
CA GLN A 680 -21.22 7.04 -40.78
C GLN A 680 -19.78 7.04 -41.34
N THR A 681 -19.23 8.22 -41.59
CA THR A 681 -17.89 8.37 -42.18
C THR A 681 -16.82 7.94 -41.18
N VAL A 682 -16.13 6.83 -41.47
CA VAL A 682 -14.91 6.45 -40.75
C VAL A 682 -13.87 7.56 -40.96
N SER A 683 -13.48 8.23 -39.87
CA SER A 683 -12.69 9.45 -39.96
C SER A 683 -11.20 9.14 -40.09
N SER A 684 -10.64 9.44 -41.27
CA SER A 684 -9.24 9.25 -41.66
C SER A 684 -8.23 10.21 -40.97
N GLN A 685 -8.49 10.56 -39.71
CA GLN A 685 -7.61 11.35 -38.86
C GLN A 685 -6.77 10.39 -38.00
N LYS A 686 -5.43 10.51 -38.09
CA LYS A 686 -4.47 9.86 -37.18
C LYS A 686 -4.68 10.39 -35.77
N LEU A 687 -4.48 9.55 -34.75
CA LEU A 687 -4.64 9.96 -33.34
C LEU A 687 -3.55 10.96 -32.93
N SER A 688 -3.89 11.89 -32.03
CA SER A 688 -2.90 12.74 -31.36
C SER A 688 -1.83 11.90 -30.65
N PRO A 689 -0.53 12.25 -30.69
CA PRO A 689 0.51 11.56 -29.90
C PRO A 689 0.29 11.64 -28.36
N LYS A 690 -0.72 12.39 -27.90
CA LYS A 690 -1.16 12.51 -26.50
C LYS A 690 -2.40 11.66 -26.19
N TRP A 691 -2.86 10.81 -27.11
CA TRP A 691 -4.04 9.96 -26.89
C TRP A 691 -3.82 9.00 -25.71
N CYS A 692 -4.85 8.79 -24.90
CA CYS A 692 -4.81 7.93 -23.71
C CYS A 692 -6.02 6.98 -23.65
N PHE A 693 -5.92 5.88 -22.92
CA PHE A 693 -7.03 4.94 -22.77
C PHE A 693 -8.10 5.47 -21.81
N LEU A 694 -9.34 5.02 -22.02
CA LEU A 694 -10.44 5.22 -21.09
C LEU A 694 -10.90 3.89 -20.50
N ASP A 695 -10.85 3.81 -19.17
CA ASP A 695 -11.54 2.79 -18.38
C ASP A 695 -13.06 2.99 -18.53
N SER A 696 -13.74 1.93 -18.99
CA SER A 696 -15.17 1.88 -19.23
C SER A 696 -15.94 1.03 -18.21
N THR A 697 -15.24 0.42 -17.24
CA THR A 697 -15.69 -0.75 -16.45
C THR A 697 -15.64 -0.54 -14.94
N THR A 698 -14.66 0.19 -14.40
CA THR A 698 -14.35 0.21 -12.95
C THR A 698 -15.36 0.98 -12.08
N ALA A 699 -16.09 1.94 -12.64
CA ALA A 699 -17.03 2.79 -11.91
C ALA A 699 -18.13 3.38 -12.82
N ASP A 700 -19.08 4.14 -12.26
CA ASP A 700 -20.30 4.65 -12.93
C ASP A 700 -20.05 5.66 -14.08
N ARG A 701 -18.79 6.06 -14.30
CA ARG A 701 -18.36 7.01 -15.35
C ARG A 701 -17.08 6.51 -16.02
N PHE A 702 -16.71 7.08 -17.15
CA PHE A 702 -15.39 6.81 -17.77
C PHE A 702 -14.26 7.46 -16.95
N TYR A 703 -13.08 6.83 -16.93
CA TYR A 703 -11.87 7.36 -16.29
C TYR A 703 -10.70 7.31 -17.27
N ARG A 704 -9.83 8.33 -17.25
CA ARG A 704 -8.58 8.34 -18.03
C ARG A 704 -7.54 7.47 -17.36
N ILE A 705 -6.80 6.71 -18.17
CA ILE A 705 -5.62 5.95 -17.78
C ILE A 705 -4.43 6.67 -18.41
N ASP A 706 -3.51 7.16 -17.59
CA ASP A 706 -2.35 7.90 -18.09
C ASP A 706 -1.30 6.94 -18.65
N ARG A 707 -0.51 7.39 -19.65
CA ARG A 707 0.46 6.53 -20.37
C ARG A 707 1.45 5.79 -19.47
N ALA A 708 1.81 6.38 -18.31
CA ALA A 708 2.68 5.76 -17.31
C ALA A 708 2.02 4.61 -16.52
N GLN A 709 0.73 4.33 -16.73
CA GLN A 709 -0.06 3.27 -16.08
C GLN A 709 -0.44 2.14 -17.06
N GLU A 710 -0.10 2.25 -18.34
CA GLU A 710 -0.57 1.31 -19.38
C GLU A 710 0.01 -0.11 -19.20
N HIS A 711 1.24 -0.23 -18.69
CA HIS A 711 1.86 -1.50 -18.30
C HIS A 711 1.39 -2.04 -16.92
N LEU A 712 0.46 -1.34 -16.24
CA LEU A 712 -0.08 -1.70 -14.92
C LEU A 712 -1.56 -2.13 -14.96
N ASN A 713 -2.20 -2.04 -16.12
CA ASN A 713 -3.60 -2.38 -16.33
C ASN A 713 -3.69 -3.38 -17.49
N PHE A 714 -4.52 -4.40 -17.35
CA PHE A 714 -4.80 -5.36 -18.42
C PHE A 714 -6.04 -4.97 -19.20
N VAL A 715 -6.11 -5.35 -20.48
CA VAL A 715 -7.21 -4.92 -21.36
C VAL A 715 -8.60 -5.37 -20.86
N LEU A 716 -8.68 -6.58 -20.27
CA LEU A 716 -9.89 -7.11 -19.61
C LEU A 716 -10.30 -6.39 -18.32
N GLU A 717 -9.45 -5.51 -17.77
CA GLU A 717 -9.79 -4.73 -16.57
C GLU A 717 -10.53 -3.44 -16.94
N ILE A 718 -10.38 -2.95 -18.19
CA ILE A 718 -10.81 -1.62 -18.63
C ILE A 718 -11.93 -1.63 -19.70
N CYS A 719 -12.12 -2.76 -20.38
CA CYS A 719 -13.16 -2.96 -21.39
C CYS A 719 -13.66 -4.42 -21.45
N GLN A 720 -14.68 -4.65 -22.28
CA GLN A 720 -15.23 -5.97 -22.58
C GLN A 720 -15.05 -6.28 -24.06
N ASP A 721 -15.96 -5.78 -24.91
CA ASP A 721 -15.86 -5.91 -26.38
C ASP A 721 -15.43 -4.60 -27.08
N GLU A 722 -15.65 -3.45 -26.42
CA GLU A 722 -15.37 -2.11 -26.94
C GLU A 722 -14.33 -1.38 -26.09
N LEU A 723 -13.16 -1.12 -26.68
CA LEU A 723 -12.03 -0.40 -26.10
C LEU A 723 -12.09 1.08 -26.49
N TYR A 724 -11.99 1.97 -25.51
CA TYR A 724 -12.17 3.41 -25.72
C TYR A 724 -10.86 4.17 -25.55
N VAL A 725 -10.59 5.10 -26.47
CA VAL A 725 -9.44 6.02 -26.41
C VAL A 725 -9.91 7.48 -26.42
N LEU A 726 -9.27 8.32 -25.61
CA LEU A 726 -9.50 9.76 -25.59
C LEU A 726 -8.43 10.45 -26.43
N ASP A 727 -8.85 11.19 -27.46
CA ASP A 727 -7.98 12.03 -28.27
C ASP A 727 -8.17 13.52 -27.88
N PRO A 728 -7.14 14.16 -27.29
CA PRO A 728 -7.22 15.56 -26.88
C PRO A 728 -7.30 16.57 -28.04
N GLU A 729 -6.90 16.20 -29.25
CA GLU A 729 -6.73 17.12 -30.40
C GLU A 729 -7.71 16.81 -31.55
N LEU A 730 -8.71 15.95 -31.29
CA LEU A 730 -9.77 15.57 -32.23
C LEU A 730 -10.72 16.75 -32.53
N ILE A 731 -10.52 17.37 -33.69
CA ILE A 731 -11.40 18.43 -34.23
C ILE A 731 -12.66 17.80 -34.84
N ILE A 732 -13.79 17.93 -34.14
CA ILE A 732 -15.12 17.59 -34.66
C ILE A 732 -15.65 18.77 -35.49
N THR A 733 -15.64 18.60 -36.82
CA THR A 733 -16.25 19.56 -37.76
C THR A 733 -17.77 19.43 -37.75
N GLN A 734 -18.44 20.10 -36.80
CA GLN A 734 -19.90 20.21 -36.83
C GLN A 734 -20.36 20.94 -38.10
N SER A 735 -21.05 20.23 -38.99
CA SER A 735 -21.61 20.79 -40.23
C SER A 735 -22.88 21.59 -39.94
N VAL A 736 -22.74 22.83 -39.49
CA VAL A 736 -23.86 23.74 -39.17
C VAL A 736 -24.56 24.22 -40.44
N GLY A 737 -25.51 23.42 -40.93
CA GLY A 737 -26.29 23.72 -42.15
C GLY A 737 -27.60 24.45 -41.88
N THR A 738 -27.57 25.78 -41.76
CA THR A 738 -28.79 26.63 -41.75
C THR A 738 -28.56 28.00 -42.37
N SER A 739 -29.47 28.41 -43.26
CA SER A 739 -29.60 29.76 -43.84
C SER A 739 -31.00 29.89 -44.47
N PRO A 740 -31.55 31.09 -44.69
CA PRO A 740 -31.78 32.11 -43.66
C PRO A 740 -33.23 32.68 -43.71
N ALA A 741 -33.71 33.33 -42.64
CA ALA A 741 -35.05 33.93 -42.60
C ALA A 741 -35.15 35.25 -41.79
N LEU A 742 -34.81 36.36 -42.47
CA LEU A 742 -35.46 37.69 -42.50
C LEU A 742 -36.03 38.41 -41.24
N LEU A 743 -35.74 39.73 -41.21
CA LEU A 743 -36.45 40.86 -40.56
C LEU A 743 -36.39 40.95 -39.01
N ASP A 744 -36.35 42.13 -38.34
CA ASP A 744 -35.83 43.50 -38.63
C ASP A 744 -35.76 44.24 -37.24
N THR A 745 -35.42 45.51 -36.96
CA THR A 745 -35.18 46.80 -37.67
C THR A 745 -34.06 47.60 -36.96
N SER A 746 -33.41 48.57 -37.65
CA SER A 746 -32.82 49.87 -37.14
C SER A 746 -32.08 49.92 -35.77
N ASP A 747 -30.92 50.56 -35.56
CA ASP A 747 -30.28 51.75 -36.16
C ASP A 747 -28.88 51.95 -35.47
N LYS A 748 -27.89 52.80 -35.83
CA LYS A 748 -27.60 53.71 -36.97
C LYS A 748 -26.07 54.03 -37.00
N THR A 749 -25.51 54.41 -38.15
CA THR A 749 -24.31 55.28 -38.43
C THR A 749 -23.11 55.39 -37.46
N ALA A 750 -21.83 55.43 -37.88
CA ALA A 750 -21.22 55.70 -39.20
C ALA A 750 -19.83 55.05 -39.39
N SER A 751 -19.26 55.16 -40.60
CA SER A 751 -17.86 54.86 -40.99
C SER A 751 -17.41 55.86 -42.07
N PRO A 752 -16.12 55.94 -42.51
CA PRO A 752 -15.65 55.04 -43.59
C PRO A 752 -14.13 54.74 -43.73
N ASN A 753 -13.80 53.62 -44.39
CA ASN A 753 -12.59 53.34 -45.23
C ASN A 753 -11.18 53.30 -44.56
N THR A 754 -10.12 52.66 -45.10
CA THR A 754 -9.89 52.07 -46.45
C THR A 754 -8.88 50.88 -46.46
N ARG A 755 -9.18 49.79 -47.21
CA ARG A 755 -8.36 48.87 -48.06
C ARG A 755 -6.87 48.58 -47.70
N LEU A 756 -6.45 47.31 -47.47
CA LEU A 756 -6.11 46.21 -48.43
C LEU A 756 -4.81 46.39 -49.26
N PHE A 757 -3.82 45.47 -49.14
CA PHE A 757 -3.45 44.42 -50.13
C PHE A 757 -2.19 43.60 -49.73
N GLN A 758 -1.71 42.66 -50.58
CA GLN A 758 -0.87 41.50 -50.21
C GLN A 758 0.24 41.17 -51.25
N PHE A 759 1.46 40.79 -50.78
CA PHE A 759 2.49 39.95 -51.45
C PHE A 759 3.09 40.40 -52.83
N PRO A 760 4.11 39.72 -53.44
CA PRO A 760 5.05 38.67 -52.96
C PRO A 760 6.58 39.06 -53.01
N PRO A 761 7.50 38.42 -53.80
CA PRO A 761 8.53 37.47 -53.32
C PRO A 761 10.03 37.92 -53.46
N PRO A 762 11.04 37.12 -53.02
CA PRO A 762 12.46 37.52 -52.93
C PRO A 762 13.40 36.99 -54.05
N PRO A 763 14.66 37.50 -54.13
CA PRO A 763 15.76 36.83 -54.85
C PRO A 763 17.09 36.66 -54.06
N THR A 764 18.11 36.11 -54.73
CA THR A 764 19.35 35.46 -54.25
C THR A 764 20.60 36.35 -53.97
N SER A 765 21.61 35.74 -53.32
CA SER A 765 23.04 36.11 -53.16
C SER A 765 23.85 36.09 -54.48
N PRO A 766 25.21 36.32 -54.58
CA PRO A 766 26.32 36.47 -53.58
C PRO A 766 27.21 37.72 -53.91
N PRO A 767 28.58 37.80 -53.84
CA PRO A 767 29.68 37.04 -53.14
C PRO A 767 30.83 37.86 -52.46
N LEU A 768 31.72 37.19 -51.68
CA LEU A 768 33.09 37.61 -51.20
C LEU A 768 33.13 38.90 -50.31
N THR A 769 34.24 39.40 -49.70
CA THR A 769 35.70 39.07 -49.54
C THR A 769 36.14 39.55 -48.11
N ALA A 770 37.34 39.46 -47.50
CA ALA A 770 38.73 39.09 -47.87
C ALA A 770 39.54 38.52 -46.66
N SER A 771 40.86 38.81 -46.56
CA SER A 771 41.87 38.39 -45.56
C SER A 771 42.83 39.58 -45.23
N PRO A 772 43.92 39.53 -44.40
CA PRO A 772 44.71 38.42 -43.79
C PRO A 772 44.81 38.52 -42.23
N GLU A 773 45.71 37.88 -41.44
CA GLU A 773 47.02 37.21 -41.66
C GLU A 773 47.39 36.18 -40.55
N GLU A 774 48.36 35.29 -40.82
CA GLU A 774 49.24 34.43 -39.94
C GLU A 774 48.71 33.77 -38.64
N SER A 775 48.71 32.43 -38.45
CA SER A 775 49.83 31.46 -38.15
C SER A 775 50.57 31.70 -36.81
N HIS A 776 50.96 30.69 -35.99
CA HIS A 776 51.41 29.30 -36.21
C HIS A 776 50.73 28.29 -35.24
N ARG A 777 50.38 27.05 -35.62
CA ARG A 777 51.19 25.78 -35.64
C ARG A 777 51.89 25.41 -34.30
N SER A 778 51.92 24.14 -33.83
CA SER A 778 51.27 22.89 -34.29
C SER A 778 51.59 21.64 -33.41
N ARG A 779 50.74 20.59 -33.54
CA ARG A 779 51.04 19.13 -33.46
C ARG A 779 51.35 18.44 -32.11
N SER A 780 50.33 17.78 -31.56
CA SER A 780 50.12 16.30 -31.53
C SER A 780 51.26 15.29 -31.27
N ALA A 781 50.91 14.28 -30.43
CA ALA A 781 51.41 12.89 -30.40
C ALA A 781 52.84 12.66 -29.85
N SER A 782 53.23 11.46 -29.37
CA SER A 782 52.52 10.15 -29.29
C SER A 782 53.03 9.28 -28.12
N ASP A 783 52.16 8.38 -27.63
CA ASP A 783 52.40 6.98 -27.22
C ASP A 783 53.52 6.51 -26.25
N THR A 784 53.34 5.24 -25.84
CA THR A 784 54.36 4.20 -25.55
C THR A 784 54.84 3.90 -24.10
N PHE A 785 54.06 3.04 -23.43
CA PHE A 785 54.45 1.70 -22.90
C PHE A 785 55.38 1.52 -21.66
N LEU A 786 55.07 0.46 -20.88
CA LEU A 786 55.90 -0.24 -19.85
C LEU A 786 56.21 0.57 -18.55
N THR A 787 56.35 0.01 -17.34
CA THR A 787 56.17 -1.36 -16.81
C THR A 787 55.77 -1.31 -15.31
N LYS A 788 55.22 -2.40 -14.74
CA LYS A 788 55.12 -2.59 -13.26
C LYS A 788 56.52 -2.85 -12.65
N PRO A 789 56.71 -2.61 -11.34
CA PRO A 789 56.63 -3.74 -10.41
C PRO A 789 55.89 -3.44 -9.10
N VAL A 790 55.82 -4.44 -8.22
CA VAL A 790 55.07 -4.48 -6.95
C VAL A 790 56.03 -4.31 -5.77
N CYS A 791 55.72 -3.46 -4.79
CA CYS A 791 55.52 -3.90 -3.39
C CYS A 791 54.96 -2.82 -2.46
N SER A 792 54.46 -3.28 -1.31
CA SER A 792 53.84 -2.54 -0.22
C SER A 792 54.76 -1.56 0.51
N HIS A 793 54.20 -0.43 0.97
CA HIS A 793 54.58 0.18 2.24
C HIS A 793 53.38 0.87 2.90
N ASN A 794 53.08 0.51 4.15
CA ASN A 794 52.31 1.40 5.03
C ASN A 794 53.10 2.70 5.21
N ARG A 795 52.48 3.84 4.92
CA ARG A 795 53.00 5.16 5.32
C ARG A 795 51.88 5.92 6.00
N THR A 796 52.05 6.19 7.29
CA THR A 796 51.24 7.15 8.03
C THR A 796 51.32 8.51 7.33
N MET A 797 50.22 9.01 6.80
CA MET A 797 50.16 10.38 6.30
C MET A 797 50.14 11.37 7.46
N GLU A 798 50.89 12.46 7.29
CA GLU A 798 51.02 13.53 8.27
C GLU A 798 49.72 14.35 8.33
N GLY A 799 49.46 14.98 9.47
CA GLY A 799 48.22 15.73 9.69
C GLY A 799 48.14 16.98 8.83
N PHE A 800 47.42 16.91 7.70
CA PHE A 800 47.03 18.07 6.92
C PHE A 800 46.27 19.07 7.81
N SER A 801 46.55 20.37 7.64
CA SER A 801 45.73 21.39 8.30
C SER A 801 44.31 21.37 7.72
N GLU A 802 43.31 21.76 8.52
CA GLU A 802 41.90 21.74 8.13
C GLU A 802 41.65 22.55 6.84
N SER A 803 42.32 23.70 6.69
CA SER A 803 42.26 24.54 5.48
C SER A 803 42.88 23.89 4.25
N GLN A 804 43.96 23.12 4.39
CA GLN A 804 44.57 22.35 3.29
C GLN A 804 43.66 21.19 2.89
N SER A 805 43.16 20.41 3.86
CA SER A 805 42.24 19.29 3.63
C SER A 805 41.00 19.73 2.86
N ASN A 806 40.38 20.83 3.30
CA ASN A 806 39.18 21.39 2.67
C ASN A 806 39.46 21.91 1.24
N GLY A 807 40.64 22.48 0.99
CA GLY A 807 41.08 22.88 -0.36
C GLY A 807 41.28 21.69 -1.30
N ILE A 808 41.94 20.63 -0.83
CA ILE A 808 42.19 19.42 -1.64
C ILE A 808 40.87 18.69 -1.94
N LEU A 809 39.92 18.64 -1.00
CA LEU A 809 38.60 18.02 -1.17
C LEU A 809 37.75 18.75 -2.24
N LEU A 810 37.77 20.09 -2.22
CA LEU A 810 37.13 20.92 -3.25
C LEU A 810 37.73 20.66 -4.64
N GLU A 811 39.06 20.54 -4.72
CA GLU A 811 39.78 20.30 -5.97
C GLU A 811 39.58 18.88 -6.51
N ALA A 812 39.51 17.86 -5.65
CA ALA A 812 39.11 16.51 -6.05
C ALA A 812 37.67 16.47 -6.61
N SER A 813 36.75 17.24 -6.01
CA SER A 813 35.36 17.34 -6.47
C SER A 813 35.21 17.98 -7.86
N LYS A 814 36.06 18.98 -8.16
CA LYS A 814 36.11 19.65 -9.48
C LYS A 814 36.70 18.77 -10.57
N ASN A 815 37.73 17.98 -10.23
CA ASN A 815 38.43 17.12 -11.18
C ASN A 815 37.80 15.72 -11.33
N GLY A 816 36.78 15.39 -10.53
CA GLY A 816 36.08 14.10 -10.59
C GLY A 816 36.84 12.93 -9.95
N ASP A 817 37.89 13.20 -9.17
CA ASP A 817 38.78 12.20 -8.57
C ASP A 817 38.14 11.57 -7.31
N LEU A 818 37.38 10.51 -7.53
CA LEU A 818 36.61 9.81 -6.50
C LEU A 818 37.48 9.23 -5.38
N GLU A 819 38.63 8.64 -5.70
CA GLU A 819 39.45 7.96 -4.68
C GLU A 819 40.19 8.98 -3.81
N LYS A 820 40.70 10.07 -4.39
CA LYS A 820 41.27 11.18 -3.61
C LYS A 820 40.21 11.92 -2.80
N PHE A 821 38.99 12.08 -3.33
CA PHE A 821 37.87 12.64 -2.58
C PHE A 821 37.52 11.76 -1.37
N ARG A 822 37.48 10.43 -1.54
CA ARG A 822 37.27 9.46 -0.46
C ARG A 822 38.41 9.47 0.57
N GLU A 823 39.66 9.54 0.14
CA GLU A 823 40.83 9.60 1.02
C GLU A 823 40.79 10.84 1.92
N VAL A 824 40.58 12.03 1.33
CA VAL A 824 40.55 13.29 2.07
C VAL A 824 39.31 13.41 2.96
N HIS A 825 38.16 12.85 2.56
CA HIS A 825 36.99 12.75 3.44
C HIS A 825 37.26 11.82 4.65
N ARG A 826 37.89 10.64 4.44
CA ARG A 826 38.30 9.76 5.56
C ARG A 826 39.33 10.41 6.49
N ALA A 827 40.15 11.33 5.96
CA ALA A 827 41.08 12.14 6.75
C ALA A 827 40.41 13.31 7.52
N GLY A 828 39.08 13.46 7.44
CA GLY A 828 38.32 14.46 8.19
C GLY A 828 37.92 15.72 7.41
N GLY A 829 38.12 15.76 6.08
CA GLY A 829 37.68 16.88 5.25
C GLY A 829 36.16 17.09 5.26
N ASN A 830 35.69 18.34 5.35
CA ASN A 830 34.27 18.64 5.58
C ASN A 830 33.43 18.57 4.28
N LEU A 831 32.33 17.79 4.28
CA LEU A 831 31.43 17.70 3.12
C LEU A 831 30.52 18.92 2.90
N THR A 832 30.30 19.77 3.92
CA THR A 832 29.39 20.94 3.81
C THR A 832 30.09 22.22 3.35
N LEU A 833 31.30 22.12 2.81
CA LEU A 833 32.08 23.26 2.31
C LEU A 833 31.34 24.04 1.23
N ARG A 834 31.65 25.35 1.17
CA ARG A 834 31.28 26.28 0.11
C ARG A 834 32.50 27.09 -0.29
N ASP A 835 32.60 27.43 -1.57
CA ASP A 835 33.60 28.38 -2.05
C ASP A 835 33.13 29.84 -1.90
N ALA A 836 33.93 30.79 -2.42
CA ALA A 836 33.62 32.22 -2.41
C ALA A 836 32.40 32.61 -3.26
N GLN A 837 31.90 31.70 -4.10
CA GLN A 837 30.70 31.83 -4.92
C GLN A 837 29.48 31.17 -4.24
N GLY A 838 29.67 30.52 -3.09
CA GLY A 838 28.63 29.80 -2.35
C GLY A 838 28.35 28.39 -2.87
N CYS A 839 29.04 27.95 -3.92
CA CYS A 839 28.88 26.63 -4.51
C CYS A 839 29.37 25.55 -3.53
N THR A 840 28.50 24.58 -3.22
CA THR A 840 28.88 23.42 -2.38
C THR A 840 29.71 22.41 -3.18
N LEU A 841 30.38 21.46 -2.51
CA LEU A 841 31.01 20.31 -3.18
C LEU A 841 30.07 19.61 -4.16
N LEU A 842 28.78 19.50 -3.82
CA LEU A 842 27.78 18.91 -4.71
C LEU A 842 27.58 19.70 -6.01
N HIS A 843 27.69 21.03 -5.99
CA HIS A 843 27.67 21.84 -7.22
C HIS A 843 28.90 21.58 -8.10
N HIS A 844 30.08 21.39 -7.49
CA HIS A 844 31.30 21.04 -8.22
C HIS A 844 31.26 19.61 -8.79
N ALA A 845 30.72 18.65 -8.04
CA ALA A 845 30.52 17.27 -8.50
C ALA A 845 29.49 17.17 -9.65
N VAL A 846 28.45 18.01 -9.63
CA VAL A 846 27.52 18.19 -10.76
C VAL A 846 28.23 18.86 -11.95
N THR A 847 29.01 19.93 -11.73
CA THR A 847 29.78 20.60 -12.80
C THR A 847 30.74 19.64 -13.51
N SER A 848 31.44 18.77 -12.75
CA SER A 848 32.35 17.76 -13.29
C SER A 848 31.64 16.51 -13.85
N GLY A 849 30.33 16.38 -13.64
CA GLY A 849 29.52 15.25 -14.10
C GLY A 849 29.82 13.93 -13.39
N SER A 850 30.56 13.95 -12.27
CA SER A 850 30.97 12.76 -11.53
C SER A 850 29.79 12.18 -10.74
N LYS A 851 29.10 11.22 -11.35
CA LYS A 851 27.93 10.52 -10.78
C LYS A 851 28.27 9.84 -9.46
N GLU A 852 29.52 9.38 -9.35
CA GLU A 852 30.07 8.61 -8.23
C GLU A 852 30.35 9.53 -7.03
N ILE A 853 30.92 10.72 -7.25
CA ILE A 853 31.08 11.73 -6.20
C ILE A 853 29.72 12.30 -5.80
N VAL A 854 28.81 12.59 -6.75
CA VAL A 854 27.43 13.00 -6.45
C VAL A 854 26.74 11.99 -5.53
N LYS A 855 26.78 10.70 -5.87
CA LYS A 855 26.22 9.63 -5.04
C LYS A 855 26.89 9.56 -3.67
N TYR A 856 28.22 9.61 -3.61
CA TYR A 856 28.97 9.53 -2.37
C TYR A 856 28.67 10.71 -1.42
N ILE A 857 28.54 11.93 -1.94
CA ILE A 857 28.10 13.10 -1.17
C ILE A 857 26.66 12.92 -0.66
N ILE A 858 25.74 12.48 -1.50
CA ILE A 858 24.33 12.22 -1.12
C ILE A 858 24.22 11.17 0.01
N GLU A 859 25.09 10.17 0.03
CA GLU A 859 25.10 9.10 1.05
C GLU A 859 25.69 9.52 2.40
N HIS A 860 26.54 10.57 2.45
CA HIS A 860 27.35 10.92 3.63
C HIS A 860 27.18 12.36 4.13
N ALA A 861 26.59 13.27 3.35
CA ALA A 861 26.36 14.66 3.73
C ALA A 861 24.94 14.90 4.27
N PRO A 862 24.72 15.92 5.13
CA PRO A 862 23.39 16.27 5.61
C PRO A 862 22.49 16.79 4.47
N THR A 863 21.22 16.39 4.49
CA THR A 863 20.22 16.59 3.42
C THR A 863 20.02 18.05 2.98
N GLU A 864 20.29 19.00 3.87
CA GLU A 864 20.23 20.43 3.63
C GLU A 864 21.15 20.88 2.48
N ILE A 865 22.21 20.13 2.16
CA ILE A 865 23.17 20.44 1.10
C ILE A 865 22.57 20.41 -0.32
N LEU A 866 21.54 19.58 -0.54
CA LEU A 866 20.83 19.43 -1.81
C LEU A 866 20.16 20.74 -2.25
N ASP A 867 19.71 21.48 -1.25
CA ASP A 867 18.76 22.58 -1.37
C ASP A 867 19.44 23.96 -1.20
N VAL A 868 20.77 23.97 -1.11
CA VAL A 868 21.61 25.17 -1.16
C VAL A 868 21.60 25.76 -2.57
N ALA A 869 21.47 27.08 -2.66
CA ALA A 869 21.69 27.85 -3.87
C ALA A 869 23.06 28.56 -3.82
N GLU A 870 23.71 28.71 -4.98
CA GLU A 870 24.91 29.55 -5.12
C GLU A 870 24.57 31.05 -5.22
N LEU A 871 25.58 31.92 -5.09
CA LEU A 871 25.38 33.37 -4.87
C LEU A 871 25.26 34.23 -6.14
N ILE A 872 25.66 33.72 -7.31
CA ILE A 872 25.73 34.48 -8.56
C ILE A 872 24.39 34.48 -9.29
N LYS A 873 23.70 33.33 -9.35
CA LYS A 873 22.41 33.17 -10.05
C LYS A 873 21.29 32.66 -9.14
N GLY A 874 21.58 32.15 -7.95
CA GLY A 874 20.62 31.44 -7.10
C GLY A 874 20.31 30.01 -7.58
N GLU A 875 21.13 29.44 -8.47
CA GLU A 875 20.94 28.07 -8.94
C GLU A 875 21.25 27.07 -7.81
N THR A 876 20.41 26.04 -7.64
CA THR A 876 20.76 24.88 -6.81
C THR A 876 21.46 23.81 -7.64
N CYS A 877 22.06 22.80 -6.98
CA CYS A 877 22.71 21.69 -7.67
C CYS A 877 21.79 20.97 -8.68
N LEU A 878 20.47 20.98 -8.46
CA LEU A 878 19.48 20.42 -9.39
C LEU A 878 19.20 21.33 -10.60
N HIS A 879 19.22 22.67 -10.44
CA HIS A 879 19.14 23.61 -11.57
C HIS A 879 20.36 23.46 -12.49
N LEU A 880 21.53 23.25 -11.89
CA LEU A 880 22.78 23.03 -12.61
C LEU A 880 22.76 21.68 -13.34
N ALA A 881 22.36 20.59 -12.68
CA ALA A 881 22.21 19.28 -13.32
C ALA A 881 21.19 19.29 -14.48
N ALA A 882 20.07 20.02 -14.30
CA ALA A 882 19.03 20.16 -15.32
C ALA A 882 19.51 20.97 -16.54
N SER A 883 20.19 22.10 -16.33
CA SER A 883 20.74 22.92 -17.42
C SER A 883 21.88 22.21 -18.18
N LEU A 884 22.66 21.38 -17.49
CA LEU A 884 23.68 20.49 -18.08
C LEU A 884 23.10 19.19 -18.69
N ARG A 885 21.77 19.00 -18.70
CA ARG A 885 21.05 17.78 -19.16
C ARG A 885 21.52 16.47 -18.51
N GLN A 886 22.03 16.52 -17.29
CA GLN A 886 22.62 15.35 -16.63
C GLN A 886 21.55 14.45 -16.00
N ARG A 887 20.71 13.83 -16.83
CA ARG A 887 19.54 13.02 -16.42
C ARG A 887 19.80 12.12 -15.20
N THR A 888 20.84 11.27 -15.23
CA THR A 888 21.17 10.37 -14.09
C THR A 888 21.42 11.13 -12.78
N ILE A 889 22.09 12.27 -12.84
CA ILE A 889 22.41 13.10 -11.66
C ILE A 889 21.15 13.85 -11.18
N CYS A 890 20.28 14.29 -12.10
CA CYS A 890 18.96 14.79 -11.74
C CYS A 890 18.11 13.73 -11.03
N HIS A 891 18.11 12.47 -11.49
CA HIS A 891 17.43 11.38 -10.80
C HIS A 891 17.97 11.22 -9.36
N TYR A 892 19.29 11.09 -9.18
CA TYR A 892 19.90 10.95 -7.85
C TYR A 892 19.56 12.12 -6.91
N ILE A 893 19.63 13.37 -7.39
CA ILE A 893 19.37 14.56 -6.56
C ILE A 893 17.87 14.70 -6.22
N VAL A 894 16.97 14.37 -7.15
CA VAL A 894 15.51 14.37 -6.90
C VAL A 894 15.10 13.23 -5.95
N GLU A 895 15.72 12.05 -6.08
CA GLU A 895 15.44 10.90 -5.22
C GLU A 895 16.07 11.04 -3.82
N ALA A 896 17.13 11.83 -3.69
CA ALA A 896 17.65 12.30 -2.40
C ALA A 896 16.72 13.32 -1.70
N GLY A 897 15.68 13.82 -2.38
CA GLY A 897 14.66 14.68 -1.78
C GLY A 897 14.85 16.19 -2.02
N ALA A 898 15.64 16.60 -3.02
CA ALA A 898 15.78 18.01 -3.37
C ALA A 898 14.43 18.68 -3.73
N SER A 899 14.30 19.97 -3.41
CA SER A 899 13.10 20.76 -3.67
C SER A 899 12.96 21.09 -5.15
N LEU A 900 11.96 20.50 -5.79
CA LEU A 900 11.58 20.80 -7.17
C LEU A 900 10.95 22.20 -7.30
N MET A 901 10.51 22.81 -6.19
CA MET A 901 9.79 24.09 -6.16
C MET A 901 10.69 25.31 -5.97
N LYS A 902 12.00 25.13 -5.72
CA LYS A 902 12.92 26.27 -5.59
C LYS A 902 13.11 26.93 -6.95
N THR A 903 13.13 28.26 -6.94
CA THR A 903 13.47 29.09 -8.10
C THR A 903 14.81 29.76 -7.90
N ASP A 904 15.53 29.98 -8.98
CA ASP A 904 16.74 30.83 -9.01
C ASP A 904 16.39 32.34 -8.99
N LEU A 905 17.40 33.22 -9.12
CA LEU A 905 17.22 34.67 -9.20
C LEU A 905 16.56 35.16 -10.51
N GLN A 906 16.33 34.28 -11.49
CA GLN A 906 15.57 34.57 -12.71
C GLN A 906 14.10 34.08 -12.59
N GLY A 907 13.73 33.43 -11.49
CA GLY A 907 12.40 32.82 -11.31
C GLY A 907 12.25 31.46 -11.98
N ASP A 908 13.33 30.87 -12.49
CA ASP A 908 13.30 29.54 -13.10
C ASP A 908 13.35 28.44 -12.06
N THR A 909 12.50 27.43 -12.20
CA THR A 909 12.62 26.13 -11.49
C THR A 909 13.62 25.21 -12.22
N PRO A 910 14.02 24.05 -11.65
CA PRO A 910 14.80 23.06 -12.38
C PRO A 910 14.07 22.52 -13.63
N LYS A 911 12.73 22.47 -13.61
CA LYS A 911 11.93 22.13 -14.80
C LYS A 911 12.18 23.15 -15.93
N ASN A 912 12.06 24.44 -15.63
CA ASN A 912 12.32 25.53 -16.58
C ASN A 912 13.75 25.46 -17.14
N LYS A 913 14.74 25.09 -16.31
CA LYS A 913 16.13 24.90 -16.76
C LYS A 913 16.27 23.74 -17.75
N ALA A 914 15.58 22.61 -17.52
CA ALA A 914 15.53 21.49 -18.48
C ALA A 914 14.82 21.88 -19.79
N GLU A 915 13.71 22.62 -19.72
CA GLU A 915 13.00 23.15 -20.90
C GLU A 915 13.87 24.11 -21.72
N LYS A 916 14.54 25.07 -21.07
CA LYS A 916 15.49 26.01 -21.72
C LYS A 916 16.72 25.28 -22.29
N ALA A 917 17.17 24.22 -21.61
CA ALA A 917 18.19 23.30 -22.13
C ALA A 917 17.67 22.39 -23.27
N LYS A 918 16.37 22.41 -23.59
CA LYS A 918 15.70 21.57 -24.60
C LYS A 918 15.71 20.06 -24.30
N ASP A 919 15.80 19.65 -23.04
CA ASP A 919 15.58 18.25 -22.63
C ASP A 919 14.14 18.09 -22.14
N LEU A 920 13.22 17.91 -23.10
CA LEU A 920 11.77 17.81 -22.85
C LEU A 920 11.39 16.59 -21.99
N GLU A 921 12.16 15.51 -22.09
CA GLU A 921 11.95 14.28 -21.33
C GLU A 921 12.35 14.46 -19.86
N LEU A 922 13.47 15.14 -19.60
CA LEU A 922 13.89 15.54 -18.27
C LEU A 922 12.93 16.58 -17.66
N ALA A 923 12.43 17.53 -18.47
CA ALA A 923 11.41 18.48 -18.04
C ALA A 923 10.11 17.76 -17.63
N ALA A 924 9.63 16.81 -18.43
CA ALA A 924 8.44 16.00 -18.11
C ALA A 924 8.65 15.13 -16.86
N TYR A 925 9.85 14.57 -16.64
CA TYR A 925 10.19 13.87 -15.40
C TYR A 925 10.11 14.79 -14.19
N LEU A 926 10.73 15.98 -14.26
CA LEU A 926 10.73 16.95 -13.17
C LEU A 926 9.33 17.46 -12.87
N GLU A 927 8.51 17.73 -13.88
CA GLU A 927 7.10 18.13 -13.76
C GLU A 927 6.22 17.07 -13.11
N ASN A 928 6.35 15.81 -13.52
CA ASN A 928 5.62 14.69 -12.96
C ASN A 928 5.98 14.51 -11.47
N ARG A 929 7.27 14.53 -11.13
CA ARG A 929 7.74 14.51 -9.73
C ARG A 929 7.28 15.75 -8.93
N GLN A 930 7.19 16.92 -9.58
CA GLN A 930 6.66 18.15 -8.98
C GLN A 930 5.19 18.01 -8.63
N HIS A 931 4.38 17.42 -9.51
CA HIS A 931 2.96 17.16 -9.26
C HIS A 931 2.78 16.21 -8.05
N TYR A 932 3.57 15.14 -7.95
CA TYR A 932 3.58 14.27 -6.76
C TYR A 932 3.99 14.99 -5.47
N GLN A 933 4.99 15.88 -5.49
CA GLN A 933 5.36 16.70 -4.31
C GLN A 933 4.26 17.71 -3.92
N MET A 934 3.49 18.23 -4.89
CA MET A 934 2.34 19.09 -4.62
C MET A 934 1.18 18.32 -4.00
N ILE A 935 0.78 17.18 -4.59
CA ILE A 935 -0.29 16.32 -4.03
C ILE A 935 0.03 15.92 -2.59
N GLN A 936 1.28 15.53 -2.28
CA GLN A 936 1.66 15.18 -0.90
C GLN A 936 1.64 16.35 0.09
N ARG A 937 1.67 17.61 -0.38
CA ARG A 937 1.49 18.80 0.46
C ARG A 937 0.01 19.17 0.59
N GLU A 938 -0.76 19.10 -0.49
CA GLU A 938 -2.22 19.29 -0.44
C GLU A 938 -2.89 18.22 0.42
N ASP A 939 -2.45 16.95 0.38
CA ASP A 939 -2.88 15.89 1.31
C ASP A 939 -2.48 16.17 2.77
N GLN A 940 -1.35 16.84 3.02
CA GLN A 940 -0.94 17.23 4.38
C GLN A 940 -1.73 18.44 4.91
N GLU A 941 -2.12 19.39 4.05
CA GLU A 941 -2.97 20.53 4.43
C GLU A 941 -4.47 20.18 4.47
N THR A 942 -4.92 19.18 3.72
CA THR A 942 -6.31 18.68 3.74
C THR A 942 -6.56 17.54 4.74
N ALA A 943 -5.52 16.90 5.29
CA ALA A 943 -5.61 15.96 6.41
C ALA A 943 -5.76 16.61 7.81
N VAL A 944 -6.11 17.91 7.85
CA VAL A 944 -6.22 18.76 9.06
C VAL A 944 -7.61 18.76 9.68
#